data_AF-A0AAE0VLC7-F1
#
_entry.id   AF-A0AAE0VLC7-F1
#
_cell.length_a   1.000
_cell.length_b   1.000
_cell.length_c   1.000
_cell.angle_alpha   90.00
_cell.angle_beta   90.00
_cell.angle_gamma   90.00
#
_symmetry.space_group_name_H-M   'P 1'
#
loop_
_entity.id
_entity.type
_entity.pdbx_description
1 polymer ?
#
loop_
_entity_poly.entity_id
_entity_poly.type
_entity_poly.pdbx_seq_one_letter_code
_entity_poly.pdbx_strand_id
1 'polypeptide(L)'
;MRLKDFEYELPQSAISRKLKTPRDSSRLMVIDRNSKTIKHRKFSDIVDYVSKGDALVNNNTKVFPARLIGKKEKTDAKIEIFLLRELSKASGLWDVFVDPARKVRVGNKVYFEEDLCAEIVDNTTSRGRTIRFLNPKLDIASIVERIGLLPLPPYLKGLANEKDTYQTVFAEVPGAVAVPSAGLHFTPELVKKLTKIGVYFPSITLHSGFTTYKEVDVNDIAKYKLDAEFCSIPHQTAQIVSHIKSKNEGKIFSIGTTVCRVLEAYNTIDGKIKFGDSWINKFIFPSYHFKVTDCLITNFHHPKSMMLILTCAFAGYDLTMQAYEEALKKGYKFLSYVNNYDPHNMRALLLSLPKQFSTQPTIHGSIPTFNNSFTNVVILGVGGSAISGDIFSNLLRNSSPIPIDINRNYTIGRYVNKTSFVIVMSYSGNTEETLSAYEEATKSNALVVCVTSGGELLHRAKKRNQPYILIPNNAPPRTAIGYNLTALISIFQTLFNQFNILPFELNFNRLFTICQNLSERYDIYSNNNPALEIAKRLQHKLCLIYTSTDFLGAIATRWKGQFCENAKTLAFSSQIPEMNHNEIVGWTNKQLLMENLAVIFLRHSDEHPSNARRLDITEEIVKKKLNCVEKISATGNDIFEQLLSLLLLGDWISYYLALFNHVSPLPIELINHLKNKLSH
;
A
#
# COMPACT_ATOMS: atom_id res chain seq x y z
N MET A 1 27.63 -7.45 22.01
CA MET A 1 27.06 -8.00 20.76
C MET A 1 26.71 -6.86 19.84
N ARG A 2 26.85 -7.04 18.52
CA ARG A 2 26.54 -6.04 17.50
C ARG A 2 25.22 -6.37 16.82
N LEU A 3 24.54 -5.36 16.26
CA LEU A 3 23.28 -5.56 15.54
C LEU A 3 23.41 -6.57 14.39
N LYS A 4 24.54 -6.55 13.67
CA LYS A 4 24.84 -7.50 12.59
C LYS A 4 24.86 -8.97 13.02
N ASP A 5 25.07 -9.25 14.32
CA ASP A 5 25.08 -10.61 14.82
C ASP A 5 23.64 -11.20 14.76
N PHE A 6 22.59 -10.37 14.69
CA PHE A 6 21.19 -10.80 14.58
C PHE A 6 20.67 -10.77 13.13
N GLU A 7 21.58 -10.79 12.17
CA GLU A 7 21.27 -10.91 10.75
C GLU A 7 21.17 -12.38 10.35
N TYR A 8 20.17 -12.71 9.54
CA TYR A 8 20.05 -14.01 8.90
C TYR A 8 19.30 -13.86 7.57
N GLU A 9 19.54 -14.78 6.65
CA GLU A 9 18.85 -14.79 5.36
C GLU A 9 17.42 -15.28 5.54
N LEU A 10 16.46 -14.38 5.37
CA LEU A 10 15.04 -14.72 5.36
C LEU A 10 14.52 -14.78 3.92
N PRO A 11 14.48 -15.96 3.26
CA PRO A 11 13.89 -16.08 1.93
C PRO A 11 12.42 -15.69 1.97
N GLN A 12 11.98 -14.92 0.99
CA GLN A 12 10.62 -14.42 0.95
C GLN A 12 9.57 -15.54 0.87
N SER A 13 9.91 -16.69 0.30
CA SER A 13 9.04 -17.89 0.26
C SER A 13 8.70 -18.40 1.67
N ALA A 14 9.54 -18.12 2.66
CA ALA A 14 9.29 -18.42 4.06
C ALA A 14 8.36 -17.41 4.74
N ILE A 15 7.95 -16.31 4.10
CA ILE A 15 7.08 -15.30 4.73
C ILE A 15 5.58 -15.67 4.60
N SER A 16 4.80 -15.60 5.69
CA SER A 16 3.41 -16.09 5.76
C SER A 16 2.38 -15.18 5.08
N ARG A 17 1.81 -15.62 3.95
CA ARG A 17 0.87 -14.86 3.08
C ARG A 17 -0.53 -14.59 3.63
N LYS A 18 -0.98 -15.43 4.57
CA LYS A 18 -2.32 -15.39 5.17
C LYS A 18 -2.23 -15.98 6.58
N LEU A 19 -3.11 -15.57 7.48
CA LEU A 19 -3.36 -16.34 8.70
C LEU A 19 -3.94 -17.69 8.32
N LYS A 20 -3.51 -18.76 8.99
CA LYS A 20 -4.13 -20.06 8.78
C LYS A 20 -5.54 -20.08 9.36
N THR A 21 -6.42 -20.87 8.73
CA THR A 21 -7.77 -21.15 9.20
C THR A 21 -7.94 -22.67 9.29
N PRO A 22 -8.18 -23.25 10.48
CA PRO A 22 -8.22 -22.60 11.80
C PRO A 22 -6.84 -22.12 12.27
N ARG A 23 -6.79 -21.12 13.16
CA ARG A 23 -5.56 -20.43 13.55
C ARG A 23 -4.56 -21.32 14.29
N ASP A 24 -5.06 -22.25 15.09
CA ASP A 24 -4.29 -23.26 15.85
C ASP A 24 -3.70 -24.38 14.97
N SER A 25 -4.00 -24.40 13.66
CA SER A 25 -3.35 -25.29 12.68
C SER A 25 -1.97 -24.78 12.22
N SER A 26 -1.52 -23.64 12.75
CA SER A 26 -0.16 -23.13 12.52
C SER A 26 0.89 -24.11 13.07
N ARG A 27 2.11 -24.05 12.52
CA ARG A 27 3.19 -24.91 12.99
C ARG A 27 3.80 -24.29 14.24
N LEU A 28 4.14 -25.13 15.21
CA LEU A 28 4.84 -24.77 16.43
C LEU A 28 6.25 -25.36 16.40
N MET A 29 7.25 -24.55 16.72
CA MET A 29 8.60 -25.01 17.02
C MET A 29 8.80 -24.89 18.52
N VAL A 30 9.17 -25.98 19.17
CA VAL A 30 9.41 -26.03 20.61
C VAL A 30 10.90 -26.12 20.84
N ILE A 31 11.45 -25.14 21.56
CA ILE A 31 12.86 -25.07 21.93
C ILE A 31 12.96 -25.32 23.43
N ASP A 32 13.61 -26.41 23.83
CA ASP A 32 13.91 -26.69 25.23
C ASP A 32 15.31 -26.15 25.56
N ARG A 33 15.36 -25.16 26.45
CA ARG A 33 16.59 -24.46 26.85
C ARG A 33 17.52 -25.34 27.69
N ASN A 34 16.97 -26.26 28.48
CA ASN A 34 17.75 -27.10 29.40
C ASN A 34 18.41 -28.24 28.64
N SER A 35 17.63 -28.94 27.81
CA SER A 35 18.14 -30.05 26.99
C SER A 35 18.77 -29.60 25.67
N LYS A 36 18.64 -28.31 25.30
CA LYS A 36 19.05 -27.74 24.01
C LYS A 36 18.47 -28.50 22.81
N THR A 37 17.22 -28.95 22.93
CA THR A 37 16.54 -29.72 21.86
C THR A 37 15.49 -28.88 21.14
N ILE A 38 15.29 -29.17 19.85
CA ILE A 38 14.28 -28.56 18.99
C ILE A 38 13.28 -29.63 18.55
N LYS A 39 11.98 -29.36 18.73
CA LYS A 39 10.88 -30.25 18.31
C LYS A 39 9.91 -29.50 17.41
N HIS A 40 9.29 -30.21 16.47
CA HIS A 40 8.27 -29.67 15.58
C HIS A 40 6.89 -30.23 15.91
N ARG A 41 5.91 -29.34 16.03
CA ARG A 41 4.53 -29.63 16.42
C ARG A 41 3.55 -28.76 15.63
N LYS A 42 2.26 -28.94 15.88
CA LYS A 42 1.21 -27.98 15.54
C LYS A 42 0.89 -27.12 16.77
N PHE A 43 0.35 -25.92 16.56
CA PHE A 43 0.05 -25.02 17.66
C PHE A 43 -1.05 -25.57 18.58
N SER A 44 -1.99 -26.35 18.05
CA SER A 44 -2.96 -27.14 18.82
C SER A 44 -2.31 -28.04 19.88
N ASP A 45 -1.08 -28.50 19.66
CA ASP A 45 -0.36 -29.43 20.53
C ASP A 45 0.26 -28.71 21.75
N ILE A 46 0.07 -27.40 21.89
CA ILE A 46 0.52 -26.64 23.06
C ILE A 46 -0.07 -27.17 24.38
N VAL A 47 -1.22 -27.84 24.31
CA VAL A 47 -1.86 -28.52 25.44
C VAL A 47 -0.95 -29.54 26.13
N ASP A 48 0.00 -30.13 25.40
CA ASP A 48 0.94 -31.13 25.93
C ASP A 48 2.12 -30.51 26.69
N TYR A 49 2.28 -29.19 26.63
CA TYR A 49 3.40 -28.45 27.22
C TYR A 49 3.01 -27.60 28.43
N VAL A 50 1.73 -27.62 28.79
CA VAL A 50 1.19 -26.91 29.96
C VAL A 50 0.71 -27.93 31.00
N SER A 51 0.66 -27.50 32.25
CA SER A 51 0.20 -28.28 33.38
C SER A 51 -0.81 -27.50 34.22
N LYS A 52 -1.57 -28.21 35.05
CA LYS A 52 -2.45 -27.58 36.04
C LYS A 52 -1.62 -26.65 36.93
N GLY A 53 -2.10 -25.42 37.14
CA GLY A 53 -1.39 -24.40 37.91
C GLY A 53 -0.55 -23.43 37.07
N ASP A 54 -0.30 -23.73 35.79
CA ASP A 54 0.41 -22.81 34.90
C ASP A 54 -0.43 -21.55 34.58
N ALA A 55 0.25 -20.43 34.32
CA ALA A 55 -0.39 -19.19 33.87
C ALA A 55 0.12 -18.76 32.49
N LEU A 56 -0.82 -18.57 31.56
CA LEU A 56 -0.60 -18.04 30.22
C LEU A 56 -0.99 -16.56 30.20
N VAL A 57 -0.01 -15.71 30.48
CA VAL A 57 -0.19 -14.26 30.54
C VAL A 57 -0.34 -13.71 29.12
N ASN A 58 -1.43 -13.00 28.87
CA ASN A 58 -1.77 -12.43 27.56
C ASN A 58 -1.82 -10.89 27.60
N ASN A 59 -1.84 -10.25 26.43
CA ASN A 59 -2.14 -8.83 26.29
C ASN A 59 -3.58 -8.69 25.75
N ASN A 60 -4.48 -8.12 26.56
CA ASN A 60 -5.91 -7.99 26.21
C ASN A 60 -6.24 -6.71 25.45
N THR A 61 -5.23 -6.00 24.93
CA THR A 61 -5.48 -4.79 24.16
C THR A 61 -6.30 -5.07 22.89
N LYS A 62 -7.32 -4.24 22.68
CA LYS A 62 -8.23 -4.30 21.54
C LYS A 62 -7.85 -3.24 20.51
N VAL A 63 -7.63 -3.66 19.26
CA VAL A 63 -7.41 -2.76 18.14
C VAL A 63 -8.76 -2.20 17.70
N PHE A 64 -8.80 -0.91 17.45
CA PHE A 64 -9.98 -0.18 17.00
C PHE A 64 -9.56 0.84 15.92
N PRO A 65 -10.49 1.48 15.21
CA PRO A 65 -10.20 2.48 14.16
C PRO A 65 -9.56 3.79 14.68
N ALA A 66 -8.40 3.67 15.31
CA ALA A 66 -7.79 4.73 16.11
C ALA A 66 -7.08 5.81 15.28
N ARG A 67 -6.95 5.67 13.96
CA ARG A 67 -6.21 6.63 13.12
C ARG A 67 -7.17 7.65 12.51
N LEU A 68 -7.02 8.91 12.92
CA LEU A 68 -7.72 10.07 12.40
C LEU A 68 -6.79 10.89 11.49
N ILE A 69 -7.33 11.40 10.38
CA ILE A 69 -6.62 12.31 9.47
C ILE A 69 -7.30 13.66 9.55
N GLY A 70 -6.54 14.68 9.95
CA GLY A 70 -7.04 16.03 10.11
C GLY A 70 -6.13 17.08 9.48
N LYS A 71 -6.59 18.33 9.56
CA LYS A 71 -5.88 19.50 9.05
C LYS A 71 -5.66 20.53 10.15
N LYS A 72 -4.49 21.14 10.15
CA LYS A 72 -4.13 22.19 11.12
C LYS A 72 -4.79 23.54 10.77
N GLU A 73 -5.44 24.17 11.75
CA GLU A 73 -6.24 25.41 11.65
C GLU A 73 -5.66 26.53 10.76
N LYS A 74 -4.33 26.72 10.74
CA LYS A 74 -3.68 27.87 10.09
C LYS A 74 -2.89 27.56 8.83
N THR A 75 -2.55 26.29 8.58
CA THR A 75 -1.58 25.93 7.54
C THR A 75 -2.11 24.89 6.56
N ASP A 76 -3.33 24.40 6.77
CA ASP A 76 -3.96 23.27 6.05
C ASP A 76 -3.09 22.01 5.98
N ALA A 77 -2.03 21.95 6.79
CA ALA A 77 -1.08 20.85 6.82
C ALA A 77 -1.79 19.60 7.32
N LYS A 78 -1.67 18.51 6.55
CA LYS A 78 -2.17 17.19 6.92
C LYS A 78 -1.46 16.69 8.17
N ILE A 79 -2.24 16.37 9.20
CA ILE A 79 -1.80 15.80 10.47
C ILE A 79 -2.54 14.47 10.66
N GLU A 80 -1.80 13.42 10.98
CA GLU A 80 -2.35 12.13 11.36
C GLU A 80 -2.28 11.98 12.88
N ILE A 81 -3.39 11.56 13.49
CA ILE A 81 -3.53 11.36 14.93
C ILE A 81 -3.92 9.91 15.18
N PHE A 82 -3.14 9.19 15.98
CA PHE A 82 -3.43 7.83 16.40
C PHE A 82 -3.86 7.86 17.86
N LEU A 83 -5.12 7.55 18.12
CA LEU A 83 -5.66 7.46 19.47
C LEU A 83 -5.05 6.25 20.20
N LEU A 84 -4.48 6.47 21.37
CA LEU A 84 -3.87 5.41 22.16
C LEU A 84 -4.74 5.07 23.37
N ARG A 85 -5.12 6.09 24.15
CA ARG A 85 -5.84 5.90 25.41
C ARG A 85 -6.74 7.08 25.71
N GLU A 86 -7.97 6.79 26.12
CA GLU A 86 -8.86 7.79 26.70
C GLU A 86 -8.47 8.06 28.16
N LEU A 87 -8.10 9.31 28.48
CA LEU A 87 -7.73 9.72 29.84
C LEU A 87 -8.95 10.13 30.66
N SER A 88 -9.91 10.81 30.03
CA SER A 88 -11.11 11.29 30.71
C SER A 88 -12.22 11.53 29.71
N LYS A 89 -13.27 10.73 29.83
CA LYS A 89 -14.47 10.84 29.00
C LYS A 89 -15.21 12.17 29.21
N ALA A 90 -15.32 12.62 30.47
CA ALA A 90 -16.01 13.87 30.82
C ALA A 90 -15.36 15.12 30.24
N SER A 91 -14.03 15.10 30.03
CA SER A 91 -13.27 16.23 29.48
C SER A 91 -12.77 16.00 28.05
N GLY A 92 -13.11 14.85 27.43
CA GLY A 92 -12.67 14.50 26.07
C GLY A 92 -11.15 14.40 25.91
N LEU A 93 -10.42 14.04 26.97
CA LEU A 93 -8.97 13.97 26.97
C LEU A 93 -8.46 12.62 26.50
N TRP A 94 -7.50 12.65 25.58
CA TRP A 94 -6.90 11.46 24.98
C TRP A 94 -5.38 11.59 24.88
N ASP A 95 -4.69 10.50 25.18
CA ASP A 95 -3.30 10.33 24.77
C ASP A 95 -3.25 9.81 23.34
N VAL A 96 -2.44 10.48 22.51
CA VAL A 96 -2.34 10.19 21.08
C VAL A 96 -0.91 10.25 20.59
N PHE A 97 -0.67 9.60 19.46
CA PHE A 97 0.53 9.82 18.65
C PHE A 97 0.19 10.76 17.48
N VAL A 98 1.10 11.68 17.15
CA VAL A 98 0.91 12.64 16.07
C VAL A 98 2.00 12.50 15.01
N ASP A 99 1.61 12.44 13.74
CA ASP A 99 2.53 12.44 12.61
C ASP A 99 2.14 13.50 11.55
N PRO A 100 3.02 14.43 11.18
CA PRO A 100 4.35 14.70 11.73
C PRO A 100 4.30 15.49 13.05
N ALA A 101 4.79 14.90 14.15
CA ALA A 101 4.82 15.51 15.49
C ALA A 101 5.50 16.90 15.54
N ARG A 102 6.51 17.13 14.70
CA ARG A 102 7.24 18.42 14.63
C ARG A 102 6.35 19.59 14.20
N LYS A 103 5.24 19.33 13.50
CA LYS A 103 4.36 20.37 12.96
C LYS A 103 3.26 20.81 13.94
N VAL A 104 3.10 20.12 15.07
CA VAL A 104 2.00 20.36 16.01
C VAL A 104 2.53 20.64 17.42
N ARG A 105 2.18 21.81 17.94
CA ARG A 105 2.56 22.31 19.27
C ARG A 105 1.33 22.44 20.16
N VAL A 106 1.55 22.53 21.47
CA VAL A 106 0.50 22.84 22.46
C VAL A 106 -0.26 24.12 22.05
N GLY A 107 -1.58 24.08 22.21
CA GLY A 107 -2.52 25.12 21.78
C GLY A 107 -2.88 25.11 20.27
N ASN A 108 -2.29 24.21 19.47
CA ASN A 108 -2.72 24.06 18.07
C ASN A 108 -4.01 23.24 18.00
N LYS A 109 -4.91 23.65 17.11
CA LYS A 109 -6.15 22.92 16.79
C LYS A 109 -6.02 22.14 15.49
N VAL A 110 -6.55 20.91 15.51
CA VAL A 110 -6.63 20.00 14.37
C VAL A 110 -8.10 19.70 14.12
N TYR A 111 -8.54 19.95 12.89
CA TYR A 111 -9.90 19.72 12.42
C TYR A 111 -9.95 18.41 11.64
N PHE A 112 -10.92 17.57 11.95
CA PHE A 112 -11.21 16.32 11.27
C PHE A 112 -12.57 16.44 10.54
N GLU A 113 -13.01 15.34 9.94
CA GLU A 113 -14.36 15.23 9.36
C GLU A 113 -15.45 15.30 10.45
N GLU A 114 -16.71 15.48 10.03
CA GLU A 114 -17.89 15.60 10.93
C GLU A 114 -17.77 16.69 12.02
N ASP A 115 -17.12 17.81 11.70
CA ASP A 115 -16.88 18.95 12.61
C ASP A 115 -16.16 18.58 13.93
N LEU A 116 -15.46 17.45 13.93
CA LEU A 116 -14.66 17.02 15.07
C LEU A 116 -13.39 17.88 15.13
N CYS A 117 -13.18 18.54 16.26
CA CYS A 117 -11.99 19.37 16.51
C CYS A 117 -11.27 18.90 17.77
N ALA A 118 -9.94 18.81 17.69
CA ALA A 118 -9.09 18.54 18.83
C ALA A 118 -8.01 19.62 19.02
N GLU A 119 -7.81 20.01 20.27
CA GLU A 119 -6.73 20.89 20.70
C GLU A 119 -5.61 20.09 21.34
N ILE A 120 -4.35 20.40 21.01
CA ILE A 120 -3.21 19.83 21.71
C ILE A 120 -3.06 20.52 23.08
N VAL A 121 -3.22 19.75 24.15
CA VAL A 121 -3.12 20.23 25.53
C VAL A 121 -1.72 20.08 26.10
N ASP A 122 -1.03 18.97 25.79
CA ASP A 122 0.30 18.72 26.34
C ASP A 122 1.17 17.84 25.42
N ASN A 123 2.48 17.83 25.69
CA ASN A 123 3.44 16.93 25.09
C ASN A 123 3.69 15.74 26.03
N THR A 124 3.58 14.52 25.51
CA THR A 124 3.98 13.31 26.23
C THR A 124 5.32 12.79 25.69
N THR A 125 5.77 11.63 26.16
CA THR A 125 7.02 11.01 25.72
C THR A 125 6.97 10.58 24.25
N SER A 126 8.10 10.71 23.55
CA SER A 126 8.35 10.08 22.24
C SER A 126 7.27 10.33 21.17
N ARG A 127 7.12 11.59 20.73
CA ARG A 127 6.16 12.07 19.71
C ARG A 127 4.68 11.97 20.10
N GLY A 128 4.36 11.53 21.31
CA GLY A 128 3.02 11.58 21.85
C GLY A 128 2.55 13.00 22.22
N ARG A 129 1.24 13.19 22.23
CA ARG A 129 0.53 14.40 22.68
C ARG A 129 -0.67 14.00 23.52
N THR A 130 -1.06 14.86 24.44
CA THR A 130 -2.39 14.81 25.03
C THR A 130 -3.27 15.79 24.28
N ILE A 131 -4.42 15.34 23.79
CA ILE A 131 -5.39 16.18 23.07
C ILE A 131 -6.71 16.25 23.84
N ARG A 132 -7.44 17.33 23.60
CA ARG A 132 -8.81 17.52 24.07
C ARG A 132 -9.72 17.69 22.87
N PHE A 133 -10.73 16.83 22.75
CA PHE A 133 -11.81 17.06 21.81
C PHE A 133 -12.70 18.19 22.32
N LEU A 134 -12.92 19.21 21.48
CA LEU A 134 -13.59 20.46 21.87
C LEU A 134 -15.12 20.38 21.78
N ASN A 135 -15.67 19.22 21.40
CA ASN A 135 -17.11 19.03 21.16
C ASN A 135 -17.71 18.13 22.25
N PRO A 136 -18.03 18.63 23.45
CA PRO A 136 -18.41 17.81 24.62
C PRO A 136 -19.78 17.12 24.50
N LYS A 137 -20.61 17.50 23.51
CA LYS A 137 -21.93 16.90 23.26
C LYS A 137 -21.87 15.68 22.33
N LEU A 138 -20.73 15.40 21.72
CA LEU A 138 -20.57 14.32 20.75
C LEU A 138 -20.00 13.07 21.42
N ASP A 139 -20.54 11.90 21.07
CA ASP A 139 -19.92 10.63 21.44
C ASP A 139 -18.69 10.39 20.57
N ILE A 140 -17.53 10.78 21.09
CA ILE A 140 -16.23 10.70 20.41
C ILE A 140 -15.95 9.25 19.96
N ALA A 141 -16.30 8.26 20.76
CA ALA A 141 -16.09 6.85 20.42
C ALA A 141 -16.87 6.46 19.14
N SER A 142 -18.16 6.82 19.07
CA SER A 142 -19.00 6.58 17.90
C SER A 142 -18.52 7.32 16.65
N ILE A 143 -18.01 8.55 16.79
CA ILE A 143 -17.46 9.31 15.67
C ILE A 143 -16.18 8.63 15.16
N VAL A 144 -15.25 8.32 16.07
CA VAL A 144 -13.99 7.63 15.73
C VAL A 144 -14.27 6.30 15.05
N GLU A 145 -15.31 5.57 15.43
CA GLU A 145 -15.66 4.32 14.76
C GLU A 145 -16.15 4.50 13.31
N ARG A 146 -16.71 5.67 12.98
CA ARG A 146 -17.16 6.04 11.62
C ARG A 146 -16.04 6.62 10.77
N ILE A 147 -15.35 7.65 11.27
CA ILE A 147 -14.35 8.42 10.49
C ILE A 147 -12.93 7.85 10.65
N GLY A 148 -12.71 7.06 11.70
CA GLY A 148 -11.42 6.49 12.01
C GLY A 148 -11.05 5.35 11.09
N LEU A 149 -9.76 5.26 10.81
CA LEU A 149 -9.17 4.18 10.04
C LEU A 149 -8.54 3.19 11.01
N LEU A 150 -8.65 1.89 10.72
CA LEU A 150 -7.85 0.90 11.45
C LEU A 150 -6.38 1.29 11.29
N PRO A 151 -5.64 1.43 12.40
CA PRO A 151 -4.23 1.76 12.41
C PRO A 151 -3.42 0.53 12.01
N LEU A 152 -3.80 -0.08 10.89
CA LEU A 152 -3.11 -1.19 10.30
C LEU A 152 -1.70 -0.69 9.98
N PRO A 153 -0.68 -1.47 10.34
CA PRO A 153 0.66 -1.22 9.85
C PRO A 153 0.60 -1.00 8.33
N PRO A 154 1.53 -0.25 7.73
CA PRO A 154 1.49 0.03 6.29
C PRO A 154 1.22 -1.22 5.44
N TYR A 155 1.70 -2.38 5.90
CA TYR A 155 1.56 -3.71 5.31
C TYR A 155 0.19 -4.42 5.51
N LEU A 156 -0.73 -3.99 6.39
CA LEU A 156 -2.05 -4.62 6.57
C LEU A 156 -3.23 -3.76 6.12
N LYS A 157 -3.00 -2.58 5.54
CA LYS A 157 -4.07 -1.62 5.15
C LYS A 157 -5.18 -2.21 4.25
N GLY A 158 -4.94 -3.35 3.59
CA GLY A 158 -5.92 -4.08 2.78
C GLY A 158 -6.89 -5.00 3.54
N LEU A 159 -6.67 -5.28 4.83
CA LEU A 159 -7.55 -6.12 5.67
C LEU A 159 -8.64 -5.32 6.39
N ALA A 160 -8.77 -4.02 6.08
CA ALA A 160 -9.68 -3.11 6.80
C ALA A 160 -11.17 -3.50 6.72
N ASN A 161 -11.54 -4.34 5.74
CA ASN A 161 -12.93 -4.77 5.52
C ASN A 161 -13.36 -5.97 6.39
N GLU A 162 -12.45 -6.59 7.14
CA GLU A 162 -12.80 -7.62 8.13
C GLU A 162 -12.46 -7.11 9.54
N LYS A 163 -13.23 -6.12 10.02
CA LYS A 163 -13.04 -5.47 11.34
C LYS A 163 -12.91 -6.47 12.50
N ASP A 164 -13.53 -7.65 12.37
CA ASP A 164 -13.61 -8.67 13.43
C ASP A 164 -12.56 -9.80 13.32
N THR A 165 -11.94 -10.02 12.16
CA THR A 165 -11.01 -11.16 11.97
C THR A 165 -9.56 -10.84 12.34
N TYR A 166 -9.19 -9.56 12.49
CA TYR A 166 -7.84 -9.16 12.89
C TYR A 166 -7.76 -8.86 14.39
N GLN A 167 -8.14 -9.85 15.20
CA GLN A 167 -8.13 -9.72 16.64
C GLN A 167 -7.79 -11.03 17.38
N THR A 168 -7.16 -10.92 18.55
CA THR A 168 -6.94 -12.07 19.45
C THR A 168 -8.21 -12.43 20.21
N VAL A 169 -8.33 -13.68 20.66
CA VAL A 169 -9.44 -14.13 21.50
C VAL A 169 -9.45 -13.50 22.90
N PHE A 170 -8.38 -12.79 23.27
CA PHE A 170 -8.22 -12.14 24.57
C PHE A 170 -8.55 -10.64 24.55
N ALA A 171 -9.00 -10.10 23.42
CA ALA A 171 -9.14 -8.67 23.25
C ALA A 171 -10.35 -8.07 23.98
N GLU A 172 -10.08 -7.19 24.94
CA GLU A 172 -11.08 -6.58 25.82
C GLU A 172 -10.97 -5.05 25.82
N VAL A 173 -9.76 -4.51 26.00
CA VAL A 173 -9.55 -3.08 26.31
C VAL A 173 -9.09 -2.29 25.08
N PRO A 174 -9.93 -1.40 24.48
CA PRO A 174 -9.55 -0.59 23.32
C PRO A 174 -8.31 0.27 23.58
N GLY A 175 -7.36 0.29 22.65
CA GLY A 175 -6.23 1.21 22.73
C GLY A 175 -5.00 0.92 21.87
N ALA A 176 -4.94 -0.25 21.19
CA ALA A 176 -3.74 -0.62 20.43
C ALA A 176 -3.76 -0.17 18.97
N VAL A 177 -2.59 0.26 18.50
CA VAL A 177 -2.26 0.44 17.08
C VAL A 177 -1.93 -0.93 16.44
N ALA A 178 -1.32 -1.84 17.21
CA ALA A 178 -0.90 -3.16 16.73
C ALA A 178 -1.51 -4.31 17.54
N VAL A 179 -1.99 -5.35 16.85
CA VAL A 179 -2.50 -6.57 17.51
C VAL A 179 -1.34 -7.35 18.15
N PRO A 180 -1.51 -7.89 19.38
CA PRO A 180 -0.60 -8.86 19.99
C PRO A 180 -0.49 -10.16 19.17
N SER A 181 0.36 -10.15 18.14
CA SER A 181 0.35 -11.14 17.06
C SER A 181 0.62 -12.59 17.46
N ALA A 182 1.30 -12.85 18.59
CA ALA A 182 1.47 -14.22 19.11
C ALA A 182 0.14 -14.79 19.66
N GLY A 183 -0.75 -13.94 20.16
CA GLY A 183 -2.07 -14.31 20.64
C GLY A 183 -3.04 -14.70 19.51
N LEU A 184 -2.72 -14.37 18.25
CA LEU A 184 -3.57 -14.70 17.10
C LEU A 184 -3.67 -16.20 16.82
N HIS A 185 -2.72 -17.03 17.29
CA HIS A 185 -2.75 -18.48 17.10
C HIS A 185 -3.77 -19.19 18.00
N PHE A 186 -4.25 -18.53 19.06
CA PHE A 186 -5.24 -19.10 19.97
C PHE A 186 -6.65 -19.02 19.37
N THR A 187 -7.37 -20.12 19.49
CA THR A 187 -8.80 -20.25 19.15
C THR A 187 -9.63 -20.33 20.44
N PRO A 188 -10.92 -19.93 20.42
CA PRO A 188 -11.78 -20.08 21.59
C PRO A 188 -11.86 -21.54 22.09
N GLU A 189 -11.83 -22.50 21.17
CA GLU A 189 -11.82 -23.93 21.48
C GLU A 189 -10.54 -24.35 22.21
N LEU A 190 -9.39 -23.86 21.78
CA LEU A 190 -8.10 -24.15 22.42
C LEU A 190 -8.02 -23.53 23.82
N VAL A 191 -8.47 -22.29 24.00
CA VAL A 191 -8.52 -21.65 25.32
C VAL A 191 -9.40 -22.45 26.28
N LYS A 192 -10.61 -22.87 25.85
CA LYS A 192 -11.50 -23.71 26.66
C LYS A 192 -10.85 -25.04 27.07
N LYS A 193 -10.09 -25.68 26.18
CA LYS A 193 -9.35 -26.93 26.50
C LYS A 193 -8.28 -26.69 27.57
N LEU A 194 -7.49 -25.62 27.42
CA LEU A 194 -6.44 -25.26 28.37
C LEU A 194 -7.02 -24.89 29.75
N THR A 195 -8.14 -24.17 29.79
CA THR A 195 -8.84 -23.85 31.04
C THR A 195 -9.33 -25.11 31.77
N LYS A 196 -9.81 -26.14 31.04
CA LYS A 196 -10.21 -27.43 31.63
C LYS A 196 -9.05 -28.20 32.27
N ILE A 197 -7.83 -28.03 31.78
CA ILE A 197 -6.61 -28.61 32.40
C ILE A 197 -6.30 -27.92 33.74
N GLY A 198 -6.83 -26.71 33.96
CA GLY A 198 -6.55 -25.90 35.15
C GLY A 198 -5.46 -24.85 34.92
N VAL A 199 -5.31 -24.38 33.68
CA VAL A 199 -4.42 -23.28 33.31
C VAL A 199 -5.11 -21.93 33.50
N TYR A 200 -4.41 -20.96 34.08
CA TYR A 200 -4.87 -19.59 34.25
C TYR A 200 -4.54 -18.71 33.04
N PHE A 201 -5.42 -17.77 32.69
CA PHE A 201 -5.20 -16.78 31.61
C PHE A 201 -5.24 -15.34 32.14
N PRO A 202 -4.31 -14.92 33.00
CA PRO A 202 -4.27 -13.54 33.47
C PRO A 202 -3.89 -12.59 32.31
N SER A 203 -4.48 -11.40 32.30
CA SER A 203 -4.29 -10.42 31.23
C SER A 203 -3.54 -9.20 31.75
N ILE A 204 -2.65 -8.66 30.92
CA ILE A 204 -2.12 -7.30 31.06
C ILE A 204 -2.67 -6.43 29.93
N THR A 205 -2.63 -5.11 30.11
CA THR A 205 -2.96 -4.17 29.05
C THR A 205 -1.69 -3.43 28.64
N LEU A 206 -1.21 -3.62 27.41
CA LEU A 206 -0.22 -2.73 26.80
C LEU A 206 -0.71 -2.27 25.45
N HIS A 207 -0.88 -0.96 25.30
CA HIS A 207 -1.23 -0.32 24.04
C HIS A 207 0.03 -0.16 23.19
N SER A 208 0.36 -1.19 22.41
CA SER A 208 1.56 -1.16 21.56
C SER A 208 1.40 -0.06 20.50
N GLY A 209 2.31 0.91 20.53
CA GLY A 209 2.40 2.00 19.56
C GLY A 209 3.30 1.66 18.36
N PHE A 210 3.67 2.69 17.57
CA PHE A 210 4.53 2.53 16.39
C PHE A 210 5.96 2.07 16.73
N THR A 211 6.37 2.16 18.00
CA THR A 211 7.65 1.66 18.52
C THR A 211 7.93 0.22 18.16
N THR A 212 6.88 -0.61 18.10
CA THR A 212 7.01 -2.03 17.71
C THR A 212 7.53 -2.21 16.28
N TYR A 213 7.39 -1.19 15.42
CA TYR A 213 7.86 -1.19 14.03
C TYR A 213 9.16 -0.41 13.81
N LYS A 214 9.74 0.18 14.87
CA LYS A 214 10.98 0.93 14.76
C LYS A 214 12.15 -0.05 14.61
N GLU A 215 12.92 0.12 13.55
CA GLU A 215 14.16 -0.63 13.36
C GLU A 215 15.20 -0.23 14.41
N VAL A 216 16.01 -1.19 14.85
CA VAL A 216 17.18 -0.90 15.67
C VAL A 216 18.25 -0.36 14.73
N ASP A 217 18.68 0.88 14.95
CA ASP A 217 19.58 1.62 14.06
C ASP A 217 20.97 1.86 14.68
N VAL A 218 21.24 1.26 15.83
CA VAL A 218 22.53 1.35 16.51
C VAL A 218 23.35 0.07 16.33
N ASN A 219 24.63 0.22 15.98
CA ASN A 219 25.54 -0.91 15.82
C ASN A 219 25.78 -1.67 17.14
N ASP A 220 25.90 -0.95 18.24
CA ASP A 220 26.03 -1.51 19.59
C ASP A 220 24.65 -1.51 20.27
N ILE A 221 24.05 -2.69 20.38
CA ILE A 221 22.68 -2.83 20.88
C ILE A 221 22.54 -2.42 22.35
N ALA A 222 23.62 -2.43 23.15
CA ALA A 222 23.58 -2.00 24.54
C ALA A 222 23.30 -0.49 24.68
N LYS A 223 23.52 0.28 23.61
CA LYS A 223 23.25 1.73 23.56
C LYS A 223 21.84 2.05 23.07
N TYR A 224 21.08 1.06 22.63
CA TYR A 224 19.74 1.29 22.11
C TYR A 224 18.79 1.70 23.23
N LYS A 225 18.10 2.83 23.07
CA LYS A 225 17.08 3.31 23.99
C LYS A 225 15.72 3.15 23.36
N LEU A 226 14.90 2.29 23.97
CA LEU A 226 13.51 2.12 23.57
C LEU A 226 12.69 3.31 24.07
N ASP A 227 11.73 3.75 23.25
CA ASP A 227 10.77 4.76 23.66
C ASP A 227 9.79 4.16 24.69
N ALA A 228 9.30 4.99 25.62
CA ALA A 228 8.43 4.50 26.69
C ALA A 228 7.02 4.17 26.17
N GLU A 229 6.49 3.03 26.61
CA GLU A 229 5.14 2.55 26.28
C GLU A 229 4.31 2.43 27.55
N PHE A 230 3.06 2.88 27.51
CA PHE A 230 2.16 2.77 28.65
C PHE A 230 1.63 1.34 28.79
N CYS A 231 1.62 0.82 30.01
CA CYS A 231 0.96 -0.43 30.32
C CYS A 231 0.29 -0.42 31.69
N SER A 232 -0.68 -1.31 31.86
CA SER A 232 -1.41 -1.55 33.10
C SER A 232 -1.38 -3.03 33.45
N ILE A 233 -1.07 -3.33 34.72
CA ILE A 233 -1.14 -4.68 35.27
C ILE A 233 -2.27 -4.70 36.30
N PRO A 234 -3.39 -5.41 36.04
CA PRO A 234 -4.46 -5.58 37.01
C PRO A 234 -3.97 -6.26 38.29
N HIS A 235 -4.55 -5.88 39.43
CA HIS A 235 -4.22 -6.47 40.74
C HIS A 235 -4.36 -8.00 40.73
N GLN A 236 -5.42 -8.52 40.11
CA GLN A 236 -5.66 -9.95 40.00
C GLN A 236 -4.54 -10.66 39.21
N THR A 237 -4.09 -10.09 38.09
CA THR A 237 -2.95 -10.61 37.32
C THR A 237 -1.69 -10.63 38.17
N ALA A 238 -1.43 -9.56 38.91
CA ALA A 238 -0.27 -9.49 39.80
C ALA A 238 -0.29 -10.54 40.91
N GLN A 239 -1.45 -10.76 41.51
CA GLN A 239 -1.65 -11.78 42.54
C GLN A 239 -1.44 -13.20 41.99
N ILE A 240 -2.06 -13.54 40.85
CA ILE A 240 -1.96 -14.88 40.26
C ILE A 240 -0.49 -15.20 39.93
N VAL A 241 0.18 -14.31 39.21
CA VAL A 241 1.58 -14.53 38.81
C VAL A 241 2.50 -14.59 40.03
N SER A 242 2.33 -13.67 40.98
CA SER A 242 3.16 -13.65 42.20
C SER A 242 2.91 -14.87 43.10
N HIS A 243 1.67 -15.35 43.17
CA HIS A 243 1.31 -16.55 43.92
C HIS A 243 1.99 -17.79 43.34
N ILE A 244 1.79 -18.04 42.04
CA ILE A 244 2.42 -19.16 41.31
C ILE A 244 3.94 -19.12 41.47
N LYS A 245 4.55 -17.93 41.35
CA LYS A 245 5.99 -17.76 41.54
C LYS A 245 6.47 -18.02 42.97
N SER A 246 5.77 -17.48 43.96
CA SER A 246 6.17 -17.63 45.36
C SER A 246 6.03 -19.07 45.89
N LYS A 247 5.06 -19.82 45.36
CA LYS A 247 4.76 -21.19 45.76
C LYS A 247 5.40 -22.25 44.87
N ASN A 248 5.95 -21.84 43.72
CA ASN A 248 6.51 -22.72 42.70
C ASN A 248 5.51 -23.80 42.24
N GLU A 249 4.23 -23.43 42.15
CA GLU A 249 3.10 -24.32 41.84
C GLU A 249 2.82 -24.48 40.34
N GLY A 250 3.56 -23.77 39.50
CA GLY A 250 3.39 -23.77 38.06
C GLY A 250 4.38 -22.83 37.35
N LYS A 251 4.30 -22.82 36.03
CA LYS A 251 5.14 -21.99 35.15
C LYS A 251 4.37 -20.80 34.62
N ILE A 252 5.10 -19.70 34.39
CA ILE A 252 4.57 -18.47 33.78
C ILE A 252 4.95 -18.42 32.30
N PHE A 253 3.95 -18.54 31.44
CA PHE A 253 4.07 -18.39 30.00
C PHE A 253 3.72 -16.95 29.59
N SER A 254 4.63 -16.28 28.90
CA SER A 254 4.34 -15.00 28.25
C SER A 254 3.89 -15.22 26.80
N ILE A 255 2.67 -14.78 26.47
CA ILE A 255 2.16 -14.78 25.10
C ILE A 255 2.62 -13.51 24.39
N GLY A 256 3.78 -13.60 23.74
CA GLY A 256 4.41 -12.53 22.98
C GLY A 256 5.51 -11.79 23.74
N THR A 257 6.45 -11.22 22.97
CA THR A 257 7.58 -10.46 23.49
C THR A 257 7.16 -9.21 24.27
N THR A 258 6.03 -8.59 23.90
CA THR A 258 5.44 -7.46 24.62
C THR A 258 5.07 -7.82 26.06
N VAL A 259 4.40 -8.95 26.27
CA VAL A 259 4.02 -9.42 27.61
C VAL A 259 5.26 -9.72 28.43
N CYS A 260 6.24 -10.41 27.83
CA CYS A 260 7.51 -10.71 28.49
C CYS A 260 8.22 -9.44 28.97
N ARG A 261 8.29 -8.39 28.14
CA ARG A 261 8.87 -7.09 28.53
C ARG A 261 8.17 -6.46 29.71
N VAL A 262 6.83 -6.48 29.74
CA VAL A 262 6.04 -5.91 30.83
C VAL A 262 6.29 -6.64 32.15
N LEU A 263 6.19 -7.98 32.15
CA LEU A 263 6.42 -8.79 33.35
C LEU A 263 7.84 -8.61 33.89
N GLU A 264 8.82 -8.56 33.00
CA GLU A 264 10.22 -8.35 33.38
C GLU A 264 10.52 -6.90 33.79
N ALA A 265 9.73 -5.91 33.35
CA ALA A 265 9.88 -4.52 33.79
C ALA A 265 9.27 -4.26 35.18
N TYR A 266 8.21 -4.99 35.54
CA TYR A 266 7.46 -4.82 36.81
C TYR A 266 7.83 -5.80 37.91
N ASN A 267 8.90 -6.58 37.71
CA ASN A 267 9.33 -7.53 38.72
C ASN A 267 10.00 -6.85 39.93
N THR A 268 9.86 -7.48 41.08
CA THR A 268 10.63 -7.16 42.28
C THR A 268 11.90 -8.01 42.31
N ILE A 269 12.78 -7.74 43.28
CA ILE A 269 14.00 -8.53 43.49
C ILE A 269 13.65 -10.02 43.66
N ASP A 270 12.56 -10.30 44.39
CA ASP A 270 12.05 -11.65 44.70
C ASP A 270 11.19 -12.29 43.58
N GLY A 271 11.13 -11.69 42.38
CA GLY A 271 10.37 -12.23 41.26
C GLY A 271 8.84 -12.09 41.35
N LYS A 272 8.33 -11.33 42.34
CA LYS A 272 6.90 -10.91 42.37
C LYS A 272 6.68 -9.79 41.35
N ILE A 273 5.44 -9.60 40.91
CA ILE A 273 5.11 -8.48 40.01
C ILE A 273 4.25 -7.44 40.71
N LYS A 274 4.54 -6.16 40.45
CA LYS A 274 3.73 -5.03 40.93
C LYS A 274 2.49 -4.87 40.05
N PHE A 275 1.39 -4.39 40.65
CA PHE A 275 0.18 -3.99 39.92
C PHE A 275 0.15 -2.47 39.70
N GLY A 276 -0.72 -2.01 38.80
CA GLY A 276 -0.95 -0.61 38.51
C GLY A 276 -0.44 -0.18 37.14
N ASP A 277 -0.48 1.13 36.94
CA ASP A 277 -0.21 1.81 35.68
C ASP A 277 1.19 2.41 35.68
N SER A 278 1.95 2.22 34.60
CA SER A 278 3.26 2.87 34.42
C SER A 278 3.73 2.84 32.98
N TRP A 279 4.79 3.61 32.74
CA TRP A 279 5.49 3.68 31.48
C TRP A 279 6.72 2.78 31.50
N ILE A 280 6.88 1.94 30.49
CA ILE A 280 8.02 1.03 30.36
C ILE A 280 8.84 1.31 29.11
N ASN A 281 10.15 1.32 29.25
CA ASN A 281 11.11 1.44 28.16
C ASN A 281 12.20 0.37 28.23
N LYS A 282 11.93 -0.73 28.94
CA LYS A 282 12.90 -1.81 29.15
C LYS A 282 13.22 -2.51 27.83
N PHE A 283 14.48 -2.42 27.44
CA PHE A 283 15.06 -3.15 26.32
C PHE A 283 15.78 -4.39 26.84
N ILE A 284 15.38 -5.58 26.36
CA ILE A 284 15.90 -6.87 26.81
C ILE A 284 16.79 -7.44 25.70
N PHE A 285 18.04 -7.72 26.02
CA PHE A 285 19.06 -8.25 25.10
C PHE A 285 19.90 -9.33 25.78
N PRO A 286 20.72 -10.12 25.05
CA PRO A 286 21.44 -11.25 25.62
C PRO A 286 22.31 -10.92 26.84
N SER A 287 22.45 -11.89 27.73
CA SER A 287 22.96 -11.75 29.11
C SER A 287 21.92 -11.25 30.12
N TYR A 288 20.64 -11.18 29.74
CA TYR A 288 19.55 -10.85 30.65
C TYR A 288 19.08 -12.09 31.44
N HIS A 289 18.90 -11.92 32.76
CA HIS A 289 18.35 -12.95 33.63
C HIS A 289 16.84 -12.73 33.84
N PHE A 290 16.02 -13.64 33.29
CA PHE A 290 14.57 -13.61 33.41
C PHE A 290 14.14 -14.08 34.80
N LYS A 291 13.35 -13.26 35.49
CA LYS A 291 12.89 -13.57 36.86
C LYS A 291 11.46 -14.10 36.89
N VAL A 292 10.63 -13.66 35.94
CA VAL A 292 9.20 -13.93 35.95
C VAL A 292 8.84 -14.90 34.83
N THR A 293 9.30 -14.64 33.60
CA THR A 293 8.91 -15.48 32.45
C THR A 293 9.68 -16.81 32.43
N ASP A 294 8.97 -17.94 32.59
CA ASP A 294 9.55 -19.29 32.46
C ASP A 294 9.49 -19.84 31.04
N CYS A 295 8.43 -19.47 30.31
CA CYS A 295 8.18 -19.92 28.96
C CYS A 295 7.73 -18.73 28.08
N LEU A 296 8.23 -18.67 26.85
CA LEU A 296 7.90 -17.61 25.90
C LEU A 296 7.23 -18.22 24.67
N ILE A 297 6.02 -17.76 24.37
CA ILE A 297 5.31 -18.09 23.12
C ILE A 297 5.44 -16.86 22.22
N THR A 298 6.12 -17.01 21.09
CA THR A 298 6.32 -15.88 20.15
C THR A 298 6.41 -16.34 18.71
N ASN A 299 6.27 -15.39 17.79
CA ASN A 299 6.40 -15.61 16.34
C ASN A 299 7.88 -15.69 15.92
N PHE A 300 8.14 -16.12 14.69
CA PHE A 300 9.43 -15.86 14.06
C PHE A 300 9.52 -14.39 13.61
N HIS A 301 10.62 -13.73 13.97
CA HIS A 301 10.77 -12.28 13.90
C HIS A 301 11.71 -11.83 12.77
N HIS A 302 11.66 -10.55 12.37
CA HIS A 302 12.55 -10.01 11.33
C HIS A 302 14.03 -10.07 11.78
N PRO A 303 14.98 -10.23 10.84
CA PRO A 303 16.39 -10.03 11.15
C PRO A 303 16.61 -8.62 11.72
N LYS A 304 17.59 -8.47 12.61
CA LYS A 304 17.92 -7.19 13.26
C LYS A 304 16.77 -6.52 14.06
N SER A 305 15.71 -7.26 14.38
CA SER A 305 14.58 -6.74 15.14
C SER A 305 14.76 -6.87 16.66
N MET A 306 14.15 -5.96 17.42
CA MET A 306 14.12 -6.03 18.90
C MET A 306 13.50 -7.33 19.41
N MET A 307 12.52 -7.86 18.68
CA MET A 307 11.84 -9.10 19.06
C MET A 307 12.77 -10.30 18.92
N LEU A 308 13.56 -10.39 17.84
CA LEU A 308 14.58 -11.41 17.67
C LEU A 308 15.64 -11.31 18.79
N ILE A 309 16.11 -10.10 19.08
CA ILE A 309 17.10 -9.86 20.14
C ILE A 309 16.59 -10.35 21.51
N LEU A 310 15.32 -10.09 21.84
CA LEU A 310 14.69 -10.60 23.06
C LEU A 310 14.58 -12.13 23.04
N THR A 311 14.19 -12.74 21.93
CA THR A 311 14.14 -14.21 21.80
C THR A 311 15.52 -14.83 22.03
N CYS A 312 16.58 -14.25 21.45
CA CYS A 312 17.96 -14.67 21.70
C CYS A 312 18.38 -14.49 23.16
N ALA A 313 17.91 -13.42 23.82
CA ALA A 313 18.15 -13.25 25.26
C ALA A 313 17.48 -14.36 26.08
N PHE A 314 16.30 -14.79 25.68
CA PHE A 314 15.49 -15.78 26.39
C PHE A 314 15.97 -17.22 26.23
N ALA A 315 16.25 -17.64 24.99
CA ALA A 315 16.62 -19.03 24.67
C ALA A 315 18.13 -19.25 24.49
N GLY A 316 18.92 -18.18 24.54
CA GLY A 316 20.34 -18.20 24.17
C GLY A 316 20.52 -17.92 22.67
N TYR A 317 21.58 -17.18 22.34
CA TYR A 317 21.83 -16.72 20.97
C TYR A 317 22.02 -17.90 20.00
N ASP A 318 22.97 -18.80 20.27
CA ASP A 318 23.30 -19.90 19.36
C ASP A 318 22.10 -20.81 19.08
N LEU A 319 21.39 -21.21 20.15
CA LEU A 319 20.23 -22.08 20.05
C LEU A 319 19.07 -21.42 19.27
N THR A 320 18.89 -20.11 19.45
CA THR A 320 17.85 -19.35 18.72
C THR A 320 18.20 -19.26 17.24
N MET A 321 19.44 -18.93 16.90
CA MET A 321 19.85 -18.80 15.49
C MET A 321 19.81 -20.16 14.78
N GLN A 322 20.25 -21.23 15.45
CA GLN A 322 20.12 -22.61 14.95
C GLN A 322 18.64 -22.97 14.69
N ALA A 323 17.74 -22.61 15.60
CA ALA A 323 16.31 -22.86 15.44
C ALA A 323 15.70 -22.07 14.26
N TYR A 324 16.16 -20.85 14.02
CA TYR A 324 15.73 -20.04 12.87
C TYR A 324 16.21 -20.67 11.54
N GLU A 325 17.45 -21.13 11.47
CA GLU A 325 17.96 -21.85 10.30
C GLU A 325 17.18 -23.15 10.03
N GLU A 326 16.92 -23.94 11.08
CA GLU A 326 16.16 -25.18 10.95
C GLU A 326 14.70 -24.91 10.54
N ALA A 327 14.10 -23.83 11.07
CA ALA A 327 12.77 -23.39 10.69
C ALA A 327 12.71 -23.07 9.19
N LEU A 328 13.71 -22.37 8.65
CA LEU A 328 13.82 -22.09 7.23
C LEU A 328 13.95 -23.37 6.40
N LYS A 329 14.88 -24.27 6.77
CA LYS A 329 15.08 -25.57 6.09
C LYS A 329 13.81 -26.41 6.05
N LYS A 330 13.02 -26.39 7.12
CA LYS A 330 11.78 -27.16 7.23
C LYS A 330 10.55 -26.42 6.68
N GLY A 331 10.70 -25.24 6.09
CA GLY A 331 9.59 -24.50 5.47
C GLY A 331 8.58 -23.95 6.48
N TYR A 332 9.03 -23.52 7.66
CA TYR A 332 8.21 -22.70 8.55
C TYR A 332 7.86 -21.38 7.89
N LYS A 333 6.74 -20.80 8.33
CA LYS A 333 6.33 -19.48 7.89
C LYS A 333 6.70 -18.43 8.94
N PHE A 334 7.35 -17.37 8.48
CA PHE A 334 7.87 -16.25 9.23
C PHE A 334 7.00 -15.02 8.98
N LEU A 335 6.90 -14.11 9.96
CA LEU A 335 6.21 -12.82 9.83
C LEU A 335 4.73 -12.91 9.36
N SER A 336 4.13 -11.74 9.11
CA SER A 336 2.87 -11.58 8.36
C SER A 336 3.12 -10.76 7.08
N TYR A 337 2.64 -11.27 5.94
CA TYR A 337 3.01 -10.88 4.58
C TYR A 337 2.29 -9.66 4.05
N VAL A 338 3.05 -8.63 3.69
CA VAL A 338 2.91 -7.74 2.50
C VAL A 338 4.23 -6.95 2.29
N ASN A 339 5.08 -6.84 3.30
CA ASN A 339 5.95 -5.66 3.41
C ASN A 339 7.22 -5.56 2.51
N ASN A 340 7.78 -6.65 1.96
CA ASN A 340 9.14 -6.52 1.37
C ASN A 340 9.16 -5.89 -0.03
N TYR A 341 8.10 -6.04 -0.83
CA TYR A 341 8.12 -5.66 -2.26
C TYR A 341 7.06 -4.63 -2.65
N ASP A 342 6.26 -4.16 -1.70
CA ASP A 342 5.46 -2.95 -1.85
C ASP A 342 5.59 -2.01 -0.63
N PRO A 343 6.82 -1.59 -0.25
CA PRO A 343 7.06 -0.76 0.93
C PRO A 343 6.37 0.62 0.84
N HIS A 344 6.02 1.06 -0.38
CA HIS A 344 5.37 2.34 -0.63
C HIS A 344 3.87 2.22 -0.95
N ASN A 345 3.31 1.01 -0.83
CA ASN A 345 1.87 0.74 -0.90
C ASN A 345 1.20 1.10 -2.25
N MET A 346 1.87 0.78 -3.36
CA MET A 346 1.36 0.84 -4.72
C MET A 346 0.01 0.13 -4.86
N ARG A 347 -0.23 -0.98 -4.15
CA ARG A 347 -1.54 -1.65 -4.13
C ARG A 347 -2.66 -0.70 -3.72
N ALA A 348 -2.44 0.11 -2.68
CA ALA A 348 -3.46 1.06 -2.23
C ALA A 348 -3.68 2.18 -3.26
N LEU A 349 -2.63 2.58 -4.00
CA LEU A 349 -2.79 3.53 -5.10
C LEU A 349 -3.66 2.94 -6.21
N LEU A 350 -3.43 1.69 -6.60
CA LEU A 350 -4.27 0.98 -7.58
C LEU A 350 -5.73 0.85 -7.11
N LEU A 351 -5.97 0.48 -5.85
CA LEU A 351 -7.31 0.43 -5.27
C LEU A 351 -7.99 1.80 -5.15
N SER A 352 -7.21 2.88 -5.09
CA SER A 352 -7.73 4.24 -5.04
C SER A 352 -8.00 4.84 -6.43
N LEU A 353 -7.48 4.23 -7.49
CA LEU A 353 -7.64 4.70 -8.88
C LEU A 353 -9.11 4.90 -9.27
N PRO A 354 -10.07 4.00 -8.94
CA PRO A 354 -11.48 4.23 -9.23
C PRO A 354 -12.00 5.58 -8.72
N LYS A 355 -11.58 6.02 -7.52
CA LYS A 355 -11.99 7.31 -6.93
C LYS A 355 -11.56 8.53 -7.76
N GLN A 356 -10.64 8.38 -8.70
CA GLN A 356 -10.27 9.47 -9.61
C GLN A 356 -11.38 9.79 -10.62
N PHE A 357 -12.31 8.85 -10.82
CA PHE A 357 -13.47 9.00 -11.69
C PHE A 357 -14.74 9.46 -10.94
N SER A 358 -14.74 9.55 -9.61
CA SER A 358 -15.97 9.82 -8.84
C SER A 358 -16.44 11.27 -8.85
N THR A 359 -15.58 12.22 -9.22
CA THR A 359 -15.93 13.64 -9.20
C THR A 359 -15.52 14.32 -10.49
N GLN A 360 -16.43 15.10 -11.06
CA GLN A 360 -16.11 15.98 -12.17
C GLN A 360 -15.12 17.05 -11.70
N PRO A 361 -13.97 17.22 -12.38
CA PRO A 361 -13.00 18.23 -12.00
C PRO A 361 -13.52 19.65 -12.26
N THR A 362 -13.16 20.57 -11.38
CA THR A 362 -13.51 21.98 -11.52
C THR A 362 -12.58 22.67 -12.53
N ILE A 363 -13.17 23.36 -13.50
CA ILE A 363 -12.46 24.26 -14.40
C ILE A 363 -12.42 25.64 -13.74
N HIS A 364 -11.22 26.17 -13.52
CA HIS A 364 -11.00 27.54 -13.07
C HIS A 364 -10.77 28.44 -14.27
N GLY A 365 -11.56 29.49 -14.42
CA GLY A 365 -11.59 30.35 -15.61
C GLY A 365 -12.64 29.89 -16.63
N SER A 366 -12.63 30.50 -17.81
CA SER A 366 -13.57 30.19 -18.89
C SER A 366 -12.89 29.44 -20.03
N ILE A 367 -13.52 28.36 -20.49
CA ILE A 367 -13.18 27.67 -21.73
C ILE A 367 -14.23 28.06 -22.77
N PRO A 368 -13.84 28.54 -23.96
CA PRO A 368 -14.79 28.87 -25.01
C PRO A 368 -15.51 27.62 -25.52
N THR A 369 -16.75 27.79 -25.96
CA THR A 369 -17.45 26.78 -26.76
C THR A 369 -16.92 26.81 -28.19
N PHE A 370 -16.86 25.65 -28.83
CA PHE A 370 -16.46 25.48 -30.21
C PHE A 370 -17.49 26.17 -31.12
N ASN A 371 -17.02 27.07 -31.98
CA ASN A 371 -17.84 27.89 -32.88
C ASN A 371 -17.26 27.93 -34.31
N ASN A 372 -16.58 26.86 -34.76
CA ASN A 372 -15.83 26.77 -36.03
C ASN A 372 -14.62 27.73 -36.16
N SER A 373 -14.26 28.48 -35.11
CA SER A 373 -13.02 29.29 -35.13
C SER A 373 -11.76 28.49 -34.82
N PHE A 374 -11.90 27.29 -34.25
CA PHE A 374 -10.78 26.39 -33.97
C PHE A 374 -10.53 25.45 -35.14
N THR A 375 -9.27 25.33 -35.56
CA THR A 375 -8.87 24.47 -36.68
C THR A 375 -8.25 23.16 -36.22
N ASN A 376 -7.80 23.09 -34.96
CA ASN A 376 -7.18 21.91 -34.37
C ASN A 376 -7.17 22.00 -32.83
N VAL A 377 -7.08 20.83 -32.19
CA VAL A 377 -6.74 20.70 -30.77
C VAL A 377 -5.34 20.11 -30.67
N VAL A 378 -4.49 20.67 -29.81
CA VAL A 378 -3.15 20.13 -29.54
C VAL A 378 -2.99 19.87 -28.05
N ILE A 379 -2.72 18.62 -27.69
CA ILE A 379 -2.49 18.18 -26.32
C ILE A 379 -0.98 18.10 -26.09
N LEU A 380 -0.44 18.93 -25.20
CA LEU A 380 0.96 18.91 -24.80
C LEU A 380 1.11 18.06 -23.55
N GLY A 381 2.06 17.12 -23.55
CA GLY A 381 2.37 16.32 -22.37
C GLY A 381 3.39 15.23 -22.65
N VAL A 382 3.91 14.61 -21.59
CA VAL A 382 4.83 13.45 -21.69
C VAL A 382 4.38 12.35 -20.72
N GLY A 383 4.70 11.10 -21.05
CA GLY A 383 4.42 9.92 -20.21
C GLY A 383 2.93 9.76 -19.89
N GLY A 384 2.59 9.60 -18.61
CA GLY A 384 1.22 9.41 -18.14
C GLY A 384 0.26 10.59 -18.41
N SER A 385 0.77 11.79 -18.72
CA SER A 385 -0.08 12.91 -19.16
C SER A 385 -0.39 12.84 -20.65
N ALA A 386 0.57 12.43 -21.48
CA ALA A 386 0.36 12.25 -22.93
C ALA A 386 -0.57 11.05 -23.23
N ILE A 387 -0.43 9.96 -22.46
CA ILE A 387 -1.18 8.72 -22.71
C ILE A 387 -2.69 8.92 -22.60
N SER A 388 -3.15 9.80 -21.72
CA SER A 388 -4.56 10.18 -21.62
C SER A 388 -5.03 10.88 -22.89
N GLY A 389 -4.18 11.75 -23.47
CA GLY A 389 -4.43 12.39 -24.76
C GLY A 389 -4.50 11.40 -25.91
N ASP A 390 -3.63 10.38 -25.93
CA ASP A 390 -3.67 9.33 -26.96
C ASP A 390 -4.96 8.51 -26.91
N ILE A 391 -5.35 8.06 -25.70
CA ILE A 391 -6.60 7.32 -25.50
C ILE A 391 -7.78 8.17 -25.98
N PHE A 392 -7.80 9.43 -25.56
CA PHE A 392 -8.92 10.33 -25.84
C PHE A 392 -9.00 10.76 -27.31
N SER A 393 -7.87 11.05 -27.97
CA SER A 393 -7.82 11.39 -29.40
C SER A 393 -8.27 10.20 -30.26
N ASN A 394 -7.84 8.97 -29.93
CA ASN A 394 -8.26 7.79 -30.67
C ASN A 394 -9.76 7.50 -30.49
N LEU A 395 -10.31 7.70 -29.29
CA LEU A 395 -11.74 7.59 -29.02
C LEU A 395 -12.57 8.58 -29.85
N LEU A 396 -12.07 9.79 -30.05
CA LEU A 396 -12.76 10.86 -30.76
C LEU A 396 -12.43 10.91 -32.26
N ARG A 397 -11.56 10.05 -32.77
CA ARG A 397 -11.04 10.13 -34.14
C ARG A 397 -12.13 10.18 -35.21
N ASN A 398 -13.20 9.42 -35.03
CA ASN A 398 -14.30 9.32 -36.00
C ASN A 398 -15.45 10.31 -35.74
N SER A 399 -15.46 10.99 -34.59
CA SER A 399 -16.55 11.90 -34.19
C SER A 399 -16.12 13.35 -34.06
N SER A 400 -14.82 13.64 -33.90
CA SER A 400 -14.33 15.00 -33.75
C SER A 400 -14.39 15.76 -35.08
N PRO A 401 -14.91 17.00 -35.10
CA PRO A 401 -14.97 17.81 -36.33
C PRO A 401 -13.62 18.42 -36.72
N ILE A 402 -12.62 18.36 -35.83
CA ILE A 402 -11.28 18.92 -36.04
C ILE A 402 -10.20 17.94 -35.57
N PRO A 403 -9.00 17.98 -36.16
CA PRO A 403 -7.91 17.09 -35.76
C PRO A 403 -7.44 17.35 -34.32
N ILE A 404 -7.14 16.26 -33.61
CA ILE A 404 -6.57 16.27 -32.25
C ILE A 404 -5.16 15.67 -32.31
N ASP A 405 -4.15 16.51 -32.08
CA ASP A 405 -2.75 16.14 -32.10
C ASP A 405 -2.15 16.03 -30.68
N ILE A 406 -1.17 15.14 -30.49
CA ILE A 406 -0.53 14.89 -29.19
C ILE A 406 0.97 15.18 -29.34
N ASN A 407 1.43 16.29 -28.76
CA ASN A 407 2.82 16.71 -28.82
C ASN A 407 3.58 16.36 -27.53
N ARG A 408 4.65 15.58 -27.69
CA ARG A 408 5.57 15.17 -26.62
C ARG A 408 6.93 15.87 -26.68
N ASN A 409 7.12 16.77 -27.64
CA ASN A 409 8.40 17.42 -27.90
C ASN A 409 8.55 18.74 -27.13
N TYR A 410 9.78 19.25 -27.08
CA TYR A 410 10.11 20.58 -26.56
C TYR A 410 9.48 21.74 -27.35
N THR A 411 9.20 21.50 -28.63
CA THR A 411 8.67 22.49 -29.56
C THR A 411 7.28 22.10 -30.02
N ILE A 412 6.50 23.06 -30.49
CA ILE A 412 5.20 22.82 -31.14
C ILE A 412 5.32 22.83 -32.67
N GLY A 413 4.34 22.22 -33.34
CA GLY A 413 4.24 22.32 -34.80
C GLY A 413 3.91 23.74 -35.26
N ARG A 414 4.43 24.15 -36.43
CA ARG A 414 4.19 25.51 -36.99
C ARG A 414 2.72 25.79 -37.31
N TYR A 415 1.88 24.76 -37.41
CA TYR A 415 0.44 24.92 -37.59
C TYR A 415 -0.27 25.40 -36.32
N VAL A 416 0.40 25.38 -35.16
CA VAL A 416 -0.16 25.87 -33.89
C VAL A 416 -0.13 27.39 -33.87
N ASN A 417 -1.31 28.00 -33.87
CA ASN A 417 -1.50 29.44 -34.01
C ASN A 417 -2.75 29.92 -33.24
N LYS A 418 -3.20 31.16 -33.48
CA LYS A 418 -4.39 31.75 -32.83
C LYS A 418 -5.71 30.98 -33.02
N THR A 419 -5.81 30.12 -34.03
CA THR A 419 -6.96 29.23 -34.25
C THR A 419 -6.78 27.85 -33.62
N SER A 420 -5.72 27.64 -32.85
CA SER A 420 -5.45 26.39 -32.16
C SER A 420 -5.95 26.42 -30.72
N PHE A 421 -6.56 25.31 -30.30
CA PHE A 421 -6.91 25.08 -28.90
C PHE A 421 -5.89 24.12 -28.27
N VAL A 422 -5.11 24.60 -27.30
CA VAL A 422 -3.97 23.89 -26.72
C VAL A 422 -4.30 23.46 -25.29
N ILE A 423 -4.20 22.16 -25.03
CA ILE A 423 -4.39 21.57 -23.69
C ILE A 423 -3.02 21.17 -23.16
N VAL A 424 -2.56 21.80 -22.08
CA VAL A 424 -1.24 21.55 -21.49
C VAL A 424 -1.39 20.65 -20.28
N MET A 425 -0.92 19.42 -20.36
CA MET A 425 -1.08 18.42 -19.30
C MET A 425 0.27 18.07 -18.69
N SER A 426 0.42 18.37 -17.40
CA SER A 426 1.61 18.01 -16.63
C SER A 426 1.24 17.75 -15.18
N TYR A 427 1.23 16.48 -14.76
CA TYR A 427 0.87 16.14 -13.37
C TYR A 427 1.78 16.86 -12.36
N SER A 428 3.10 16.84 -12.55
CA SER A 428 4.07 17.51 -11.68
C SER A 428 4.03 19.05 -11.78
N GLY A 429 3.54 19.56 -12.92
CA GLY A 429 3.61 20.98 -13.28
C GLY A 429 5.00 21.46 -13.71
N ASN A 430 6.01 20.59 -13.71
CA ASN A 430 7.43 20.97 -13.90
C ASN A 430 8.12 20.20 -15.03
N THR A 431 7.39 19.42 -15.83
CA THR A 431 7.93 18.69 -16.99
C THR A 431 8.49 19.67 -18.01
N GLU A 432 9.80 19.61 -18.25
CA GLU A 432 10.57 20.60 -19.01
C GLU A 432 10.09 20.71 -20.46
N GLU A 433 9.92 19.57 -21.13
CA GLU A 433 9.47 19.49 -22.53
C GLU A 433 8.09 20.16 -22.69
N THR A 434 7.18 19.86 -21.76
CA THR A 434 5.83 20.43 -21.74
C THR A 434 5.84 21.92 -21.43
N LEU A 435 6.71 22.40 -20.53
CA LEU A 435 6.85 23.83 -20.23
C LEU A 435 7.44 24.61 -21.40
N SER A 436 8.42 24.03 -22.10
CA SER A 436 9.00 24.62 -23.32
C SER A 436 7.93 24.77 -24.41
N ALA A 437 7.20 23.69 -24.71
CA ALA A 437 6.14 23.71 -25.72
C ALA A 437 4.98 24.64 -25.32
N TYR A 438 4.68 24.75 -24.02
CA TYR A 438 3.70 25.69 -23.49
C TYR A 438 4.09 27.16 -23.72
N GLU A 439 5.36 27.52 -23.56
CA GLU A 439 5.84 28.87 -23.86
C GLU A 439 5.71 29.20 -25.35
N GLU A 440 6.04 28.26 -26.24
CA GLU A 440 5.84 28.44 -27.67
C GLU A 440 4.35 28.57 -28.01
N ALA A 441 3.47 27.74 -27.43
CA ALA A 441 2.03 27.81 -27.68
C ALA A 441 1.44 29.15 -27.27
N THR A 442 1.91 29.68 -26.14
CA THR A 442 1.52 31.01 -25.66
C THR A 442 2.03 32.12 -26.60
N LYS A 443 3.27 32.02 -27.12
CA LYS A 443 3.82 32.97 -28.10
C LYS A 443 3.07 32.93 -29.44
N SER A 444 2.54 31.78 -29.84
CA SER A 444 1.71 31.60 -31.02
C SER A 444 0.28 32.16 -30.88
N ASN A 445 -0.04 32.77 -29.73
CA ASN A 445 -1.37 33.29 -29.38
C ASN A 445 -2.48 32.22 -29.43
N ALA A 446 -2.13 30.94 -29.26
CA ALA A 446 -3.12 29.88 -29.14
C ALA A 446 -3.94 30.03 -27.86
N LEU A 447 -5.16 29.51 -27.85
CA LEU A 447 -5.96 29.42 -26.62
C LEU A 447 -5.47 28.26 -25.79
N VAL A 448 -5.06 28.53 -24.55
CA VAL A 448 -4.40 27.54 -23.71
C VAL A 448 -5.23 27.24 -22.47
N VAL A 449 -5.43 25.94 -22.19
CA VAL A 449 -5.95 25.42 -20.92
C VAL A 449 -4.94 24.48 -20.28
N CYS A 450 -4.72 24.61 -18.97
CA CYS A 450 -3.71 23.84 -18.25
C CYS A 450 -4.35 22.78 -17.33
N VAL A 451 -3.78 21.58 -17.26
CA VAL A 451 -4.18 20.51 -16.33
C VAL A 451 -2.96 20.09 -15.52
N THR A 452 -2.99 20.32 -14.21
CA THR A 452 -1.83 20.04 -13.35
C THR A 452 -2.20 19.89 -11.88
N SER A 453 -1.33 19.24 -11.09
CA SER A 453 -1.46 19.20 -9.64
C SER A 453 -0.78 20.38 -8.93
N GLY A 454 -0.03 21.22 -9.66
CA GLY A 454 0.69 22.36 -9.09
C GLY A 454 1.86 22.82 -9.97
N GLY A 455 2.97 23.19 -9.32
CA GLY A 455 4.24 23.50 -9.99
C GLY A 455 4.23 24.78 -10.83
N GLU A 456 5.26 24.90 -11.67
CA GLU A 456 5.51 26.06 -12.51
C GLU A 456 4.40 26.29 -13.54
N LEU A 457 3.84 25.21 -14.10
CA LEU A 457 2.71 25.30 -15.03
C LEU A 457 1.52 26.03 -14.41
N LEU A 458 1.15 25.71 -13.15
CA LEU A 458 0.07 26.39 -12.46
C LEU A 458 0.41 27.86 -12.19
N HIS A 459 1.65 28.14 -11.76
CA HIS A 459 2.10 29.50 -11.50
C HIS A 459 1.99 30.37 -12.76
N ARG A 460 2.47 29.87 -13.90
CA ARG A 460 2.41 30.56 -15.19
C ARG A 460 0.99 30.72 -15.71
N ALA A 461 0.16 29.68 -15.62
CA ALA A 461 -1.24 29.76 -16.03
C ALA A 461 -1.99 30.85 -15.26
N LYS A 462 -1.82 30.91 -13.92
CA LYS A 462 -2.41 31.97 -13.08
C LYS A 462 -1.88 33.35 -13.42
N LYS A 463 -0.56 33.50 -13.60
CA LYS A 463 0.07 34.78 -13.97
C LYS A 463 -0.47 35.33 -15.30
N ARG A 464 -0.85 34.45 -16.23
CA ARG A 464 -1.38 34.78 -17.56
C ARG A 464 -2.90 34.77 -17.64
N ASN A 465 -3.61 34.57 -16.52
CA ASN A 465 -5.07 34.43 -16.47
C ASN A 465 -5.61 33.35 -17.44
N GLN A 466 -4.86 32.27 -17.64
CA GLN A 466 -5.29 31.14 -18.48
C GLN A 466 -6.15 30.16 -17.67
N PRO A 467 -7.18 29.55 -18.28
CA PRO A 467 -8.01 28.56 -17.62
C PRO A 467 -7.18 27.35 -17.20
N TYR A 468 -7.52 26.75 -16.05
CA TYR A 468 -6.82 25.58 -15.55
C TYR A 468 -7.73 24.62 -14.78
N ILE A 469 -7.35 23.35 -14.75
CA ILE A 469 -7.91 22.32 -13.89
C ILE A 469 -6.83 21.90 -12.89
N LEU A 470 -7.15 22.01 -11.60
CA LEU A 470 -6.28 21.54 -10.52
C LEU A 470 -6.65 20.10 -10.15
N ILE A 471 -5.73 19.18 -10.38
CA ILE A 471 -5.91 17.76 -10.00
C ILE A 471 -5.18 17.43 -8.68
N PRO A 472 -5.64 16.46 -7.88
CA PRO A 472 -5.00 16.14 -6.60
C PRO A 472 -3.55 15.67 -6.74
N ASN A 473 -2.63 16.20 -5.90
CA ASN A 473 -1.23 15.76 -5.78
C ASN A 473 -1.05 14.66 -4.73
N ASN A 474 -1.82 13.59 -4.84
CA ASN A 474 -1.86 12.49 -3.86
C ASN A 474 -1.30 11.17 -4.40
N ALA A 475 -0.80 11.15 -5.65
CA ALA A 475 -0.35 9.94 -6.32
C ALA A 475 0.85 10.24 -7.25
N PRO A 476 1.71 9.26 -7.53
CA PRO A 476 2.66 9.37 -8.64
C PRO A 476 1.95 9.64 -9.98
N PRO A 477 2.57 10.36 -10.94
CA PRO A 477 1.96 10.68 -12.23
C PRO A 477 1.41 9.46 -12.98
N ARG A 478 2.14 8.33 -12.96
CA ARG A 478 1.74 7.10 -13.64
C ARG A 478 0.56 6.36 -12.99
N THR A 479 0.10 6.81 -11.83
CA THR A 479 -1.12 6.30 -11.18
C THR A 479 -2.26 7.33 -11.20
N ALA A 480 -2.07 8.48 -11.84
CA ALA A 480 -3.03 9.59 -11.89
C ALA A 480 -3.81 9.68 -13.21
N ILE A 481 -3.86 8.59 -13.97
CA ILE A 481 -4.46 8.54 -15.30
C ILE A 481 -5.97 8.87 -15.27
N GLY A 482 -6.67 8.49 -14.20
CA GLY A 482 -8.09 8.80 -14.02
C GLY A 482 -8.33 10.30 -13.93
N TYR A 483 -7.53 11.02 -13.14
CA TYR A 483 -7.62 12.49 -13.05
C TYR A 483 -7.37 13.18 -14.39
N ASN A 484 -6.39 12.70 -15.16
CA ASN A 484 -6.10 13.25 -16.49
C ASN A 484 -7.25 12.98 -17.48
N LEU A 485 -7.83 11.77 -17.46
CA LEU A 485 -8.95 11.41 -18.31
C LEU A 485 -10.20 12.22 -17.95
N THR A 486 -10.54 12.37 -16.66
CA THR A 486 -11.70 13.17 -16.26
C THR A 486 -11.53 14.65 -16.58
N ALA A 487 -10.31 15.18 -16.51
CA ALA A 487 -10.00 16.54 -16.95
C ALA A 487 -10.23 16.73 -18.45
N LEU A 488 -9.73 15.80 -19.29
CA LEU A 488 -9.97 15.85 -20.74
C LEU A 488 -11.46 15.74 -21.08
N ILE A 489 -12.17 14.81 -20.44
CA ILE A 489 -13.62 14.68 -20.59
C ILE A 489 -14.32 16.02 -20.30
N SER A 490 -13.98 16.68 -19.19
CA SER A 490 -14.62 17.94 -18.79
C SER A 490 -14.29 19.11 -19.74
N ILE A 491 -13.06 19.18 -20.24
CA ILE A 491 -12.65 20.18 -21.23
C ILE A 491 -13.44 19.98 -22.52
N PHE A 492 -13.50 18.76 -23.04
CA PHE A 492 -14.18 18.48 -24.31
C PHE A 492 -15.70 18.55 -24.20
N GLN A 493 -16.29 18.19 -23.06
CA GLN A 493 -17.71 18.44 -22.78
C GLN A 493 -18.03 19.95 -22.85
N THR A 494 -17.15 20.79 -22.31
CA THR A 494 -17.31 22.25 -22.36
C THR A 494 -17.11 22.78 -23.78
N LEU A 495 -16.02 22.36 -24.43
CA LEU A 495 -15.62 22.82 -25.75
C LEU A 495 -16.65 22.41 -26.81
N PHE A 496 -17.10 21.16 -26.82
CA PHE A 496 -17.98 20.61 -27.86
C PHE A 496 -19.41 20.32 -27.38
N ASN A 497 -19.88 21.02 -26.35
CA ASN A 497 -21.20 20.83 -25.75
C ASN A 497 -22.34 20.74 -26.80
N GLN A 498 -22.21 21.49 -27.90
CA GLN A 498 -23.22 21.58 -28.97
C GLN A 498 -23.19 20.42 -29.97
N PHE A 499 -22.11 19.64 -30.03
CA PHE A 499 -21.85 18.70 -31.12
C PHE A 499 -22.05 17.23 -30.71
N ASN A 500 -22.40 16.95 -29.46
CA ASN A 500 -22.55 15.60 -28.89
C ASN A 500 -21.45 14.61 -29.36
N ILE A 501 -20.21 15.09 -29.46
CA ILE A 501 -19.10 14.33 -30.09
C ILE A 501 -18.60 13.18 -29.23
N LEU A 502 -18.96 13.19 -27.94
CA LEU A 502 -18.60 12.14 -27.01
C LEU A 502 -19.53 10.96 -27.31
N PRO A 503 -19.01 9.78 -27.65
CA PRO A 503 -19.80 8.69 -28.23
C PRO A 503 -20.85 8.07 -27.29
N PHE A 504 -21.02 8.58 -26.07
CA PHE A 504 -21.94 8.06 -25.05
C PHE A 504 -22.21 9.09 -23.95
N GLU A 505 -23.27 8.89 -23.16
CA GLU A 505 -23.50 9.61 -21.90
C GLU A 505 -22.38 9.28 -20.90
N LEU A 506 -21.32 10.10 -20.90
CA LEU A 506 -20.21 10.01 -19.96
C LEU A 506 -20.68 10.36 -18.55
N ASN A 507 -21.09 9.34 -17.80
CA ASN A 507 -21.45 9.44 -16.40
C ASN A 507 -20.28 9.02 -15.50
N PHE A 508 -19.71 9.97 -14.77
CA PHE A 508 -18.61 9.75 -13.82
C PHE A 508 -18.91 8.64 -12.79
N ASN A 509 -20.16 8.50 -12.33
CA ASN A 509 -20.57 7.42 -11.41
C ASN A 509 -20.54 6.04 -12.08
N ARG A 510 -20.89 5.97 -13.36
CA ARG A 510 -20.78 4.73 -14.15
C ARG A 510 -19.32 4.33 -14.27
N LEU A 511 -18.45 5.26 -14.66
CA LEU A 511 -17.01 5.02 -14.79
C LEU A 511 -16.37 4.57 -13.47
N PHE A 512 -16.72 5.23 -12.38
CA PHE A 512 -16.31 4.86 -11.03
C PHE A 512 -16.67 3.40 -10.72
N THR A 513 -17.95 3.03 -10.92
CA THR A 513 -18.46 1.67 -10.64
C THR A 513 -17.72 0.61 -11.46
N ILE A 514 -17.52 0.84 -12.76
CA ILE A 514 -16.78 -0.09 -13.63
C ILE A 514 -15.35 -0.27 -13.13
N CYS A 515 -14.65 0.84 -12.88
CA CYS A 515 -13.27 0.81 -12.41
C CYS A 515 -13.14 0.13 -11.05
N GLN A 516 -14.11 0.34 -10.16
CA GLN A 516 -14.13 -0.28 -8.84
C GLN A 516 -14.30 -1.79 -8.94
N ASN A 517 -15.29 -2.27 -9.69
CA ASN A 517 -15.52 -3.71 -9.89
C ASN A 517 -14.30 -4.41 -10.49
N LEU A 518 -13.67 -3.79 -11.49
CA LEU A 518 -12.44 -4.31 -12.10
C LEU A 518 -11.27 -4.32 -11.10
N SER A 519 -11.10 -3.26 -10.32
CA SER A 519 -10.02 -3.18 -9.32
C SER A 519 -10.17 -4.22 -8.22
N GLU A 520 -11.40 -4.46 -7.75
CA GLU A 520 -11.70 -5.51 -6.79
C GLU A 520 -11.44 -6.89 -7.37
N ARG A 521 -11.81 -7.12 -8.64
CA ARG A 521 -11.54 -8.38 -9.35
C ARG A 521 -10.04 -8.67 -9.46
N TYR A 522 -9.22 -7.64 -9.66
CA TYR A 522 -7.77 -7.76 -9.84
C TYR A 522 -6.98 -7.65 -8.53
N ASP A 523 -7.66 -7.47 -7.40
CA ASP A 523 -7.00 -7.41 -6.10
C ASP A 523 -6.51 -8.79 -5.62
N ILE A 524 -5.50 -8.78 -4.76
CA ILE A 524 -4.78 -9.99 -4.33
C ILE A 524 -5.66 -10.96 -3.54
N TYR A 525 -6.76 -10.45 -2.96
CA TYR A 525 -7.73 -11.23 -2.20
C TYR A 525 -8.86 -11.81 -3.06
N SER A 526 -8.90 -11.46 -4.34
CA SER A 526 -9.90 -11.97 -5.27
C SER A 526 -9.62 -13.42 -5.65
N ASN A 527 -10.66 -14.25 -5.64
CA ASN A 527 -10.60 -15.61 -6.18
C ASN A 527 -10.54 -15.54 -7.71
N ASN A 528 -9.70 -16.36 -8.35
CA ASN A 528 -9.51 -16.38 -9.81
C ASN A 528 -9.06 -15.02 -10.39
N ASN A 529 -8.04 -14.41 -9.79
CA ASN A 529 -7.47 -13.14 -10.23
C ASN A 529 -6.68 -13.29 -11.56
N PRO A 530 -7.19 -12.77 -12.69
CA PRO A 530 -6.53 -12.94 -13.98
C PRO A 530 -5.23 -12.13 -14.09
N ALA A 531 -5.15 -10.97 -13.45
CA ALA A 531 -3.95 -10.13 -13.48
C ALA A 531 -2.76 -10.84 -12.80
N LEU A 532 -3.02 -11.50 -11.67
CA LEU A 532 -2.04 -12.31 -10.95
C LEU A 532 -1.55 -13.49 -11.79
N GLU A 533 -2.47 -14.23 -12.41
CA GLU A 533 -2.13 -15.42 -13.21
C GLU A 533 -1.34 -15.07 -14.47
N ILE A 534 -1.70 -13.97 -15.16
CA ILE A 534 -0.95 -13.47 -16.30
C ILE A 534 0.45 -13.03 -15.84
N ALA A 535 0.55 -12.25 -14.76
CA ALA A 535 1.84 -11.80 -14.24
C ALA A 535 2.79 -12.96 -13.85
N LYS A 536 2.26 -14.08 -13.33
CA LYS A 536 3.08 -15.29 -13.06
C LYS A 536 3.71 -15.85 -14.33
N ARG A 537 2.96 -15.88 -15.44
CA ARG A 537 3.45 -16.41 -16.73
C ARG A 537 4.46 -15.48 -17.40
N LEU A 538 4.32 -14.17 -17.17
CA LEU A 538 5.24 -13.14 -17.68
C LEU A 538 6.51 -12.95 -16.84
N GLN A 539 6.62 -13.61 -15.69
CA GLN A 539 7.75 -13.45 -14.77
C GLN A 539 9.09 -13.74 -15.47
N HIS A 540 10.07 -12.85 -15.26
CA HIS A 540 11.42 -12.92 -15.84
C HIS A 540 11.48 -12.90 -17.38
N LYS A 541 10.42 -12.43 -18.07
CA LYS A 541 10.38 -12.35 -19.53
C LYS A 541 10.42 -10.91 -20.03
N LEU A 542 11.00 -10.73 -21.21
CA LEU A 542 10.87 -9.53 -22.03
C LEU A 542 9.52 -9.58 -22.75
N CYS A 543 8.70 -8.55 -22.57
CA CYS A 543 7.32 -8.54 -23.04
C CYS A 543 7.17 -7.78 -24.36
N LEU A 544 6.72 -8.45 -25.41
CA LEU A 544 6.30 -7.84 -26.67
C LEU A 544 4.78 -7.75 -26.70
N ILE A 545 4.24 -6.55 -26.85
CA ILE A 545 2.79 -6.29 -26.80
C ILE A 545 2.32 -5.96 -28.21
N TYR A 546 1.46 -6.81 -28.78
CA TYR A 546 0.89 -6.63 -30.11
C TYR A 546 -0.59 -6.30 -30.03
N THR A 547 -1.00 -5.37 -30.88
CA THR A 547 -2.37 -4.91 -30.97
C THR A 547 -2.67 -4.30 -32.34
N SER A 548 -3.92 -3.96 -32.61
CA SER A 548 -4.34 -3.21 -33.80
C SER A 548 -4.06 -1.71 -33.66
N THR A 549 -4.00 -0.98 -34.78
CA THR A 549 -3.76 0.48 -34.83
C THR A 549 -4.91 1.37 -34.33
N ASP A 550 -5.93 0.79 -33.70
CA ASP A 550 -7.05 1.54 -33.11
C ASP A 550 -6.67 2.06 -31.71
N PHE A 551 -7.67 2.28 -30.85
CA PHE A 551 -7.48 2.81 -29.50
C PHE A 551 -6.56 1.93 -28.63
N LEU A 552 -6.41 0.64 -28.94
CA LEU A 552 -5.52 -0.24 -28.19
C LEU A 552 -4.04 0.11 -28.36
N GLY A 553 -3.64 0.82 -29.41
CA GLY A 553 -2.27 1.30 -29.57
C GLY A 553 -1.78 2.15 -28.39
N ALA A 554 -2.67 3.00 -27.86
CA ALA A 554 -2.42 3.79 -26.66
C ALA A 554 -2.33 2.89 -25.41
N ILE A 555 -3.20 1.87 -25.30
CA ILE A 555 -3.18 0.90 -24.19
C ILE A 555 -1.91 0.05 -24.19
N ALA A 556 -1.43 -0.41 -25.35
CA ALA A 556 -0.18 -1.15 -25.45
C ALA A 556 1.01 -0.29 -25.03
N THR A 557 1.04 0.98 -25.44
CA THR A 557 2.06 1.95 -25.01
C THR A 557 2.00 2.19 -23.49
N ARG A 558 0.79 2.23 -22.92
CA ARG A 558 0.56 2.34 -21.48
C ARG A 558 1.09 1.13 -20.72
N TRP A 559 0.76 -0.09 -21.16
CA TRP A 559 1.25 -1.33 -20.57
C TRP A 559 2.76 -1.41 -20.60
N LYS A 560 3.37 -1.06 -21.74
CA LYS A 560 4.82 -0.93 -21.89
C LYS A 560 5.41 -0.04 -20.80
N GLY A 561 4.88 1.18 -20.65
CA GLY A 561 5.33 2.12 -19.61
C GLY A 561 5.21 1.54 -18.21
N GLN A 562 4.09 0.89 -17.89
CA GLN A 562 3.85 0.31 -16.58
C GLN A 562 4.75 -0.88 -16.27
N PHE A 563 5.06 -1.73 -17.25
CA PHE A 563 5.97 -2.85 -17.04
C PHE A 563 7.40 -2.34 -16.79
N CYS A 564 7.84 -1.33 -17.55
CA CYS A 564 9.13 -0.70 -17.33
C CYS A 564 9.20 0.03 -15.98
N GLU A 565 8.19 0.83 -15.62
CA GLU A 565 8.21 1.68 -14.43
C GLU A 565 7.89 0.91 -13.14
N ASN A 566 6.87 0.04 -13.13
CA ASN A 566 6.46 -0.68 -11.93
C ASN A 566 7.22 -1.99 -11.78
N ALA A 567 7.29 -2.80 -12.84
CA ALA A 567 7.87 -4.14 -12.78
C ALA A 567 9.36 -4.21 -13.10
N LYS A 568 9.97 -3.09 -13.52
CA LYS A 568 11.38 -2.97 -13.91
C LYS A 568 11.71 -3.99 -15.01
N THR A 569 10.71 -4.27 -15.83
CA THR A 569 10.75 -5.26 -16.90
C THR A 569 10.72 -4.53 -18.22
N LEU A 570 11.70 -4.80 -19.08
CA LEU A 570 11.69 -4.26 -20.44
C LEU A 570 10.47 -4.80 -21.19
N ALA A 571 9.74 -3.87 -21.80
CA ALA A 571 8.61 -4.17 -22.64
C ALA A 571 8.67 -3.31 -23.91
N PHE A 572 8.10 -3.84 -24.98
CA PHE A 572 7.95 -3.16 -26.27
C PHE A 572 6.52 -3.35 -26.77
N SER A 573 6.08 -2.45 -27.64
CA SER A 573 4.73 -2.48 -28.20
C SER A 573 4.77 -2.15 -29.69
N SER A 574 4.11 -2.97 -30.50
CA SER A 574 4.00 -2.79 -31.95
C SER A 574 2.55 -2.97 -32.39
N GLN A 575 2.17 -2.33 -33.51
CA GLN A 575 0.78 -2.28 -33.96
C GLN A 575 0.63 -2.84 -35.38
N ILE A 576 -0.45 -3.58 -35.61
CA ILE A 576 -0.86 -4.11 -36.92
C ILE A 576 -1.78 -3.08 -37.61
N PRO A 577 -1.59 -2.79 -38.91
CA PRO A 577 -0.88 -3.62 -39.89
C PRO A 577 0.62 -3.43 -40.00
N GLU A 578 1.19 -2.31 -39.55
CA GLU A 578 2.60 -1.96 -39.78
C GLU A 578 3.58 -3.07 -39.34
N MET A 579 3.38 -3.63 -38.14
CA MET A 579 4.16 -4.75 -37.60
C MET A 579 4.19 -5.97 -38.54
N ASN A 580 3.09 -6.25 -39.25
CA ASN A 580 3.02 -7.35 -40.20
C ASN A 580 3.75 -7.07 -41.53
N HIS A 581 4.14 -5.84 -41.81
CA HIS A 581 4.90 -5.50 -43.02
C HIS A 581 6.42 -5.66 -42.83
N ASN A 582 6.91 -5.59 -41.58
CA ASN A 582 8.35 -5.59 -41.30
C ASN A 582 8.73 -6.58 -40.18
N GLU A 583 8.27 -6.37 -38.95
CA GLU A 583 8.69 -7.08 -37.74
C GLU A 583 8.33 -8.57 -37.78
N ILE A 584 7.24 -8.94 -38.47
CA ILE A 584 6.83 -10.35 -38.61
C ILE A 584 7.93 -11.24 -39.21
N VAL A 585 8.78 -10.69 -40.09
CA VAL A 585 9.90 -11.40 -40.71
C VAL A 585 10.96 -11.79 -39.67
N GLY A 586 11.08 -11.02 -38.58
CA GLY A 586 12.01 -11.29 -37.48
C GLY A 586 11.77 -12.62 -36.77
N TRP A 587 10.54 -13.15 -36.82
CA TRP A 587 10.16 -14.44 -36.24
C TRP A 587 10.71 -15.66 -37.01
N THR A 588 11.45 -15.45 -38.10
CA THR A 588 12.13 -16.50 -38.87
C THR A 588 13.44 -16.96 -38.23
N ASN A 589 14.12 -16.11 -37.44
CA ASN A 589 15.41 -16.42 -36.84
C ASN A 589 15.25 -17.34 -35.60
N LYS A 590 16.13 -18.35 -35.45
CA LYS A 590 16.02 -19.45 -34.47
C LYS A 590 16.90 -19.29 -33.21
N GLN A 591 17.47 -18.13 -32.93
CA GLN A 591 18.44 -17.95 -31.82
C GLN A 591 17.85 -17.63 -30.43
N LEU A 592 18.72 -17.83 -29.42
CA LEU A 592 18.60 -17.91 -27.95
C LEU A 592 17.57 -17.07 -27.17
N LEU A 593 16.89 -16.09 -27.76
CA LEU A 593 16.04 -15.14 -27.01
C LEU A 593 14.61 -15.66 -26.76
N MET A 594 14.18 -16.71 -27.43
CA MET A 594 12.79 -17.20 -27.38
C MET A 594 12.38 -17.69 -25.98
N GLU A 595 13.29 -18.25 -25.17
CA GLU A 595 12.94 -18.75 -23.83
C GLU A 595 12.56 -17.63 -22.85
N ASN A 596 13.19 -16.46 -23.01
CA ASN A 596 13.02 -15.29 -22.17
C ASN A 596 12.05 -14.25 -22.76
N LEU A 597 11.33 -14.61 -23.83
CA LEU A 597 10.32 -13.75 -24.45
C LEU A 597 8.91 -14.14 -24.00
N ALA A 598 8.04 -13.14 -23.91
CA ALA A 598 6.60 -13.27 -23.84
C ALA A 598 5.97 -12.40 -24.92
N VAL A 599 4.97 -12.91 -25.61
CA VAL A 599 4.15 -12.10 -26.54
C VAL A 599 2.73 -11.99 -25.98
N ILE A 600 2.23 -10.77 -25.92
CA ILE A 600 0.91 -10.42 -25.42
C ILE A 600 0.11 -9.81 -26.56
N PHE A 601 -0.98 -10.47 -26.96
CA PHE A 601 -1.95 -9.96 -27.92
C PHE A 601 -3.11 -9.31 -27.17
N LEU A 602 -3.24 -7.98 -27.29
CA LEU A 602 -4.39 -7.26 -26.76
C LEU A 602 -5.49 -7.21 -27.82
N ARG A 603 -6.69 -7.64 -27.45
CA ARG A 603 -7.86 -7.76 -28.33
C ARG A 603 -9.07 -6.99 -27.83
N HIS A 604 -9.99 -6.61 -28.72
CA HIS A 604 -11.29 -6.04 -28.37
C HIS A 604 -12.40 -6.49 -29.35
N SER A 605 -13.67 -6.27 -29.02
CA SER A 605 -14.80 -6.76 -29.83
C SER A 605 -14.96 -6.03 -31.17
N ASP A 606 -14.62 -4.74 -31.18
CA ASP A 606 -14.93 -3.82 -32.29
C ASP A 606 -13.76 -3.66 -33.28
N GLU A 607 -12.86 -4.64 -33.32
CA GLU A 607 -11.69 -4.63 -34.21
C GLU A 607 -12.11 -4.61 -35.68
N HIS A 608 -11.37 -3.89 -36.52
CA HIS A 608 -11.56 -4.03 -37.96
C HIS A 608 -11.33 -5.51 -38.37
N PRO A 609 -12.25 -6.16 -39.12
CA PRO A 609 -12.18 -7.60 -39.39
C PRO A 609 -10.84 -8.07 -40.00
N SER A 610 -10.24 -7.26 -40.87
CA SER A 610 -8.93 -7.55 -41.44
C SER A 610 -7.80 -7.49 -40.41
N ASN A 611 -7.88 -6.60 -39.42
CA ASN A 611 -6.88 -6.51 -38.34
C ASN A 611 -7.06 -7.65 -37.35
N ALA A 612 -8.30 -8.02 -37.01
CA ALA A 612 -8.60 -9.19 -36.20
C ALA A 612 -7.99 -10.46 -36.81
N ARG A 613 -8.22 -10.69 -38.12
CA ARG A 613 -7.64 -11.82 -38.86
C ARG A 613 -6.12 -11.78 -38.89
N ARG A 614 -5.51 -10.61 -39.06
CA ARG A 614 -4.05 -10.42 -39.01
C ARG A 614 -3.47 -10.77 -37.66
N LEU A 615 -4.11 -10.35 -36.57
CA LEU A 615 -3.71 -10.69 -35.20
C LEU A 615 -3.79 -12.21 -34.97
N ASP A 616 -4.85 -12.87 -35.43
CA ASP A 616 -4.98 -14.34 -35.30
C ASP A 616 -3.89 -15.09 -36.08
N ILE A 617 -3.63 -14.71 -37.35
CA ILE A 617 -2.55 -15.32 -38.15
C ILE A 617 -1.17 -15.05 -37.51
N THR A 618 -0.95 -13.85 -36.97
CA THR A 618 0.29 -13.49 -36.28
C THR A 618 0.48 -14.33 -35.03
N GLU A 619 -0.58 -14.52 -34.25
CA GLU A 619 -0.60 -15.38 -33.06
C GLU A 619 -0.21 -16.83 -33.41
N GLU A 620 -0.75 -17.39 -34.49
CA GLU A 620 -0.40 -18.72 -34.97
C GLU A 620 1.08 -18.86 -35.37
N ILE A 621 1.64 -17.84 -36.04
CA ILE A 621 3.05 -17.82 -36.43
C ILE A 621 3.95 -17.79 -35.18
N VAL A 622 3.63 -16.92 -34.22
CA VAL A 622 4.40 -16.75 -32.97
C VAL A 622 4.32 -18.00 -32.09
N LYS A 623 3.13 -18.60 -31.92
CA LYS A 623 2.94 -19.81 -31.10
C LYS A 623 3.75 -21.02 -31.57
N LYS A 624 4.08 -21.11 -32.86
CA LYS A 624 4.98 -22.15 -33.40
C LYS A 624 6.44 -22.00 -32.94
N LYS A 625 6.80 -20.84 -32.40
CA LYS A 625 8.18 -20.48 -32.01
C LYS A 625 8.34 -20.19 -30.53
N LEU A 626 7.26 -19.76 -29.86
CA LEU A 626 7.29 -19.24 -28.51
C LEU A 626 6.27 -19.96 -27.61
N ASN A 627 6.74 -20.40 -26.44
CA ASN A 627 5.88 -21.09 -25.46
C ASN A 627 5.01 -20.14 -24.64
N CYS A 628 5.43 -18.87 -24.47
CA CYS A 628 4.73 -17.89 -23.65
C CYS A 628 4.00 -16.88 -24.54
N VAL A 629 2.77 -17.21 -24.92
CA VAL A 629 1.88 -16.34 -25.72
C VAL A 629 0.58 -16.13 -24.98
N GLU A 630 0.28 -14.89 -24.60
CA GLU A 630 -0.94 -14.50 -23.92
C GLU A 630 -1.87 -13.78 -24.88
N LYS A 631 -3.12 -14.26 -25.00
CA LYS A 631 -4.20 -13.54 -25.69
C LYS A 631 -5.12 -12.94 -24.65
N ILE A 632 -5.24 -11.63 -24.62
CA ILE A 632 -5.98 -10.89 -23.61
C ILE A 632 -7.04 -10.04 -24.31
N SER A 633 -8.30 -10.43 -24.15
CA SER A 633 -9.44 -9.68 -24.68
C SER A 633 -9.97 -8.68 -23.67
N ALA A 634 -10.32 -7.49 -24.15
CA ALA A 634 -11.06 -6.50 -23.40
C ALA A 634 -12.43 -7.05 -22.97
N THR A 635 -12.93 -6.55 -21.84
CA THR A 635 -14.27 -6.88 -21.33
C THR A 635 -15.06 -5.61 -21.10
N GLY A 636 -16.33 -5.60 -21.48
CA GLY A 636 -17.20 -4.44 -21.31
C GLY A 636 -18.28 -4.40 -22.38
N ASN A 637 -19.33 -3.62 -22.13
CA ASN A 637 -20.47 -3.48 -23.03
C ASN A 637 -20.24 -2.45 -24.13
N ASP A 638 -19.31 -1.52 -23.93
CA ASP A 638 -18.93 -0.51 -24.91
C ASP A 638 -17.40 -0.34 -24.98
N ILE A 639 -16.97 0.48 -25.93
CA ILE A 639 -15.55 0.72 -26.21
C ILE A 639 -14.79 1.29 -25.02
N PHE A 640 -15.45 2.08 -24.18
CA PHE A 640 -14.83 2.74 -23.03
C PHE A 640 -14.68 1.77 -21.86
N GLU A 641 -15.69 0.94 -21.60
CA GLU A 641 -15.57 -0.16 -20.63
C GLU A 641 -14.44 -1.12 -21.03
N GLN A 642 -14.38 -1.47 -22.32
CA GLN A 642 -13.32 -2.31 -22.88
C GLN A 642 -11.94 -1.68 -22.68
N LEU A 643 -11.77 -0.40 -22.98
CA LEU A 643 -10.57 0.38 -22.72
C LEU A 643 -10.14 0.34 -21.24
N LEU A 644 -11.07 0.66 -20.34
CA LEU A 644 -10.82 0.69 -18.90
C LEU A 644 -10.43 -0.70 -18.39
N SER A 645 -11.07 -1.77 -18.90
CA SER A 645 -10.74 -3.14 -18.52
C SER A 645 -9.28 -3.48 -18.78
N LEU A 646 -8.77 -3.18 -19.98
CA LEU A 646 -7.38 -3.45 -20.32
C LEU A 646 -6.42 -2.47 -19.63
N LEU A 647 -6.80 -1.21 -19.47
CA LEU A 647 -6.00 -0.22 -18.75
C LEU A 647 -5.74 -0.65 -17.31
N LEU A 648 -6.80 -0.99 -16.57
CA LEU A 648 -6.71 -1.46 -15.18
C LEU A 648 -6.00 -2.81 -15.08
N LEU A 649 -6.29 -3.74 -16.00
CA LEU A 649 -5.64 -5.04 -16.03
C LEU A 649 -4.12 -4.91 -16.18
N GLY A 650 -3.64 -4.05 -17.08
CA GLY A 650 -2.21 -3.79 -17.27
C GLY A 650 -1.54 -3.18 -16.04
N ASP A 651 -2.22 -2.24 -15.39
CA ASP A 651 -1.75 -1.62 -14.15
C ASP A 651 -1.56 -2.68 -13.04
N TRP A 652 -2.53 -3.58 -12.86
CA TRP A 652 -2.45 -4.67 -11.89
C TRP A 652 -1.43 -5.76 -12.27
N ILE A 653 -1.34 -6.14 -13.55
CA ILE A 653 -0.30 -7.08 -14.03
C ILE A 653 1.08 -6.51 -13.72
N SER A 654 1.31 -5.22 -13.99
CA SER A 654 2.59 -4.58 -13.73
C SER A 654 2.96 -4.58 -12.25
N TYR A 655 1.97 -4.43 -11.36
CA TYR A 655 2.16 -4.51 -9.92
C TYR A 655 2.54 -5.93 -9.49
N TYR A 656 1.78 -6.96 -9.92
CA TYR A 656 2.12 -8.34 -9.59
C TYR A 656 3.46 -8.77 -10.18
N LEU A 657 3.78 -8.33 -11.39
CA LEU A 657 5.06 -8.60 -12.03
C LEU A 657 6.22 -7.97 -11.24
N ALA A 658 6.05 -6.77 -10.68
CA ALA A 658 7.01 -6.18 -9.75
C ALA A 658 7.24 -7.06 -8.52
N LEU A 659 6.16 -7.56 -7.91
CA LEU A 659 6.25 -8.46 -6.77
C LEU A 659 6.95 -9.77 -7.10
N PHE A 660 6.69 -10.35 -8.28
CA PHE A 660 7.31 -11.57 -8.74
C PHE A 660 8.78 -11.38 -9.15
N ASN A 661 9.12 -10.22 -9.68
CA ASN A 661 10.51 -9.86 -10.00
C ASN A 661 11.31 -9.39 -8.79
N HIS A 662 10.71 -9.39 -7.60
CA HIS A 662 11.38 -8.98 -6.37
C HIS A 662 11.86 -7.52 -6.41
N VAL A 663 11.08 -6.62 -7.02
CA VAL A 663 11.38 -5.19 -7.11
C VAL A 663 10.25 -4.34 -6.53
N SER A 664 10.60 -3.21 -5.92
CA SER A 664 9.59 -2.27 -5.41
C SER A 664 8.90 -1.53 -6.56
N PRO A 665 7.57 -1.49 -6.65
CA PRO A 665 6.86 -0.89 -7.79
C PRO A 665 6.94 0.63 -7.87
N LEU A 666 7.17 1.31 -6.74
CA LEU A 666 7.02 2.77 -6.66
C LEU A 666 8.29 3.59 -6.95
N PRO A 667 9.50 3.18 -6.52
CA PRO A 667 10.73 3.90 -6.84
C PRO A 667 11.04 3.85 -8.35
N ILE A 668 11.53 4.99 -8.87
CA ILE A 668 11.95 5.18 -10.28
C ILE A 668 13.36 5.79 -10.33
N GLU A 669 14.31 5.14 -9.66
CA GLU A 669 15.66 5.66 -9.40
C GLU A 669 16.42 6.04 -10.67
N LEU A 670 16.32 5.24 -11.74
CA LEU A 670 16.99 5.55 -13.02
C LEU A 670 16.44 6.82 -13.68
N ILE A 671 15.12 7.06 -13.60
CA ILE A 671 14.52 8.32 -14.07
C ILE A 671 14.99 9.49 -13.21
N ASN A 672 15.03 9.31 -11.89
CA ASN A 672 15.52 10.35 -10.98
C ASN A 672 17.01 10.67 -11.22
N HIS A 673 17.83 9.64 -11.45
CA HIS A 673 19.25 9.81 -11.79
C HIS A 673 19.43 10.60 -13.09
N LEU A 674 18.67 10.25 -14.14
CA LEU A 674 18.68 10.97 -15.41
C LEU A 674 18.28 12.44 -15.21
N LYS A 675 17.18 12.70 -14.51
CA LYS A 675 16.71 14.06 -14.21
C LYS A 675 17.75 14.89 -13.46
N ASN A 676 18.39 14.31 -12.44
CA ASN A 676 19.42 14.99 -11.66
C ASN A 676 20.65 15.35 -12.52
N LYS A 677 21.02 14.50 -13.49
CA LYS A 677 22.11 14.79 -14.43
C LYS A 677 21.76 15.88 -15.45
N LEU A 678 20.50 15.99 -15.85
CA LEU A 678 20.02 16.99 -16.80
C LEU A 678 19.74 18.35 -16.13
N SER A 679 19.58 18.40 -14.80
CA SER A 679 19.39 19.65 -14.04
C SER A 679 20.68 20.42 -13.73
N HIS A 680 21.83 19.93 -14.21
CA HIS A 680 23.14 20.57 -14.17
C HIS A 680 23.55 20.97 -15.59
#